data_AF-A0A9D9EV16-F1
#
_entry.id   AF-A0A9D9EV16-F1
#
_cell.length_a   1.000
_cell.length_b   1.000
_cell.length_c   1.000
_cell.angle_alpha   90.00
_cell.angle_beta   90.00
_cell.angle_gamma   90.00
#
_symmetry.space_group_name_H-M   'P 1'
#
loop_
_entity.id
_entity.type
_entity.pdbx_description
1 polymer ?
#
loop_
_entity_poly.entity_id
_entity_poly.type
_entity_poly.pdbx_seq_one_letter_code
_entity_poly.pdbx_strand_id
1 'polypeptide(L)'
;MKAFRILCILAVSSALFSCAKEELPDDPAPSQEETDIPEGFEAKTFSASISELTKAAFTGTKVNWEETDRIAVYDGTCRNEFKIRSVENGMAIFEGAVTEGAEEFYAVFPYTAASETLPAADGTFSVTVPSEQRLGTSTSDTDAIVSVAKADDVDHFQFRNIVSMVKLSIPDGVTSVKFSAVGNANLAGACTVKTGEAAQDAQEKTVTLVSDSETGVFSAGDYWIAVVPATLPEGCLIEYEGNGQTASVEVTGALDLVRNSSMDITTETSDVKWVKTTINTADELIAFAQAAGTYTADDLVVLGADIDMTGKGWVPFELGCTFDGRRHRIYNMTSDAGTVFSNIKAGAVLKNVTFGSQDGSGYDNASAISMTGTAGNTGLVGTNYGTIENIINYMPVTAVSAAPAAQNEVRAGGIAGSNYGRISDCINNGDISLTGASDKMIFIGGITGWAAKESECIENSSNNGSITIDNQNAQAAAGIAGMIQGGDIVSCTSSGKITVRKSSGKNSYFGGIAGFVQIHSDGSRIENCANTGEFDLDNTAVFGAGGIVGIIHRYAFGPVIISGCENSADVFMSKQQTNEDVNLGGIAGMCDVNNKDAYAGANVISSCTNTGKVYYKESRGSQNNLDGKFSTAGGIIGRTNNTLEITGCTNSGAVSSDKISLDYLGGIAGYVNSGTVITGCANTADVTLDLGTSRTYSGGNRPGAGGIACYTGGTVTIEDCENSGAVSITISKSDQCAAGGIVATTEGTLTLSRNTNSGSVTSTSGNQDKAAGGILGRAMRTVTMTGNTNTGAVSAYGADGFDNDNVMAGGLIGLIDGGAANVPTIITVAGDMAACAVKSSVGRAGLLFAIMNGGSASYQPKATFTDCRIGGSVEGKVKDGSETTGPVTISEENMDSYSYSYKGNNANLTITGLSLTD
;
A
#
# COMPACT_ATOMS: atom_id res chain seq x y z
N MET A 1 -35.31 -35.47 68.07
CA MET A 1 -36.71 -35.92 68.27
C MET A 1 -36.94 -37.11 67.34
N LYS A 2 -36.77 -38.35 67.82
CA LYS A 2 -37.83 -39.34 68.15
C LYS A 2 -38.86 -39.49 67.02
N ALA A 3 -38.74 -40.47 66.12
CA ALA A 3 -38.90 -41.93 66.28
C ALA A 3 -40.35 -42.39 66.40
N PHE A 4 -40.75 -43.29 65.50
CA PHE A 4 -41.75 -44.34 65.78
C PHE A 4 -41.22 -45.68 65.25
N ARG A 5 -41.21 -46.67 66.14
CA ARG A 5 -40.81 -48.08 65.98
C ARG A 5 -42.06 -48.96 66.07
N ILE A 6 -41.91 -50.23 65.64
CA ILE A 6 -42.22 -51.52 66.34
C ILE A 6 -42.62 -52.55 65.27
N LEU A 7 -42.28 -53.85 65.28
CA LEU A 7 -41.38 -54.79 66.01
C LEU A 7 -41.79 -56.20 65.46
N CYS A 8 -40.92 -57.20 65.22
CA CYS A 8 -40.57 -58.30 66.15
C CYS A 8 -39.74 -59.38 65.37
N ILE A 9 -38.49 -59.72 65.75
CA ILE A 9 -38.02 -60.72 66.77
C ILE A 9 -37.96 -62.16 66.15
N LEU A 10 -36.89 -62.99 66.21
CA LEU A 10 -36.11 -63.51 67.35
C LEU A 10 -34.80 -64.20 66.87
N ALA A 11 -33.75 -64.17 67.70
CA ALA A 11 -32.44 -64.81 67.52
C ALA A 11 -32.35 -66.17 68.24
N VAL A 12 -31.45 -67.06 67.80
CA VAL A 12 -30.75 -68.03 68.67
C VAL A 12 -29.33 -68.26 68.13
N SER A 13 -28.34 -68.08 69.01
CA SER A 13 -26.94 -68.47 68.87
C SER A 13 -26.56 -69.44 70.00
N SER A 14 -25.68 -70.41 69.73
CA SER A 14 -24.73 -71.09 70.65
C SER A 14 -24.20 -72.36 69.91
N ALA A 15 -22.97 -72.38 69.42
CA ALA A 15 -21.68 -72.61 70.10
C ALA A 15 -21.52 -74.05 70.63
N LEU A 16 -20.48 -74.77 70.18
CA LEU A 16 -19.33 -75.17 71.03
C LEU A 16 -18.37 -76.20 70.38
N PHE A 17 -17.11 -76.06 70.81
CA PHE A 17 -16.00 -77.02 70.93
C PHE A 17 -15.13 -77.45 69.71
N SER A 18 -13.97 -76.80 69.68
CA SER A 18 -12.61 -77.31 69.44
C SER A 18 -12.37 -78.82 69.67
N CYS A 19 -11.69 -79.45 68.70
CA CYS A 19 -10.51 -80.29 68.92
C CYS A 19 -9.78 -80.54 67.58
N ALA A 20 -8.46 -80.34 67.57
CA ALA A 20 -7.51 -80.71 66.49
C ALA A 20 -7.53 -82.24 66.26
N LYS A 21 -7.20 -82.81 65.09
CA LYS A 21 -5.98 -82.78 64.24
C LYS A 21 -6.36 -83.61 62.97
N GLU A 22 -5.88 -83.46 61.74
CA GLU A 22 -4.50 -83.59 61.25
C GLU A 22 -4.48 -83.41 59.71
N GLU A 23 -3.42 -82.74 59.22
CA GLU A 23 -2.85 -82.64 57.85
C GLU A 23 -3.70 -82.18 56.63
N LEU A 24 -3.43 -80.94 56.20
CA LEU A 24 -3.66 -80.42 54.84
C LEU A 24 -2.31 -80.33 54.12
N PRO A 25 -2.15 -80.83 52.87
CA PRO A 25 -0.99 -80.53 52.06
C PRO A 25 -1.19 -79.26 51.22
N ASP A 26 -0.17 -78.40 51.31
CA ASP A 26 0.36 -77.38 50.41
C ASP A 26 -0.54 -76.60 49.43
N ASP A 27 -0.40 -75.28 49.57
CA ASP A 27 -0.86 -74.16 48.75
C ASP A 27 -0.42 -74.28 47.28
N PRO A 28 -1.30 -74.12 46.27
CA PRO A 28 -0.86 -73.70 44.95
C PRO A 28 -0.86 -72.16 44.87
N ALA A 29 0.24 -71.63 44.31
CA ALA A 29 0.45 -70.22 44.02
C ALA A 29 -0.76 -69.53 43.35
N PRO A 30 -0.94 -68.20 43.52
CA PRO A 30 -2.02 -67.48 42.86
C PRO A 30 -1.86 -67.55 41.34
N SER A 31 -2.89 -68.07 40.67
CA SER A 31 -3.04 -68.13 39.22
C SER A 31 -3.05 -66.71 38.63
N GLN A 32 -2.22 -66.49 37.60
CA GLN A 32 -2.29 -65.32 36.74
C GLN A 32 -3.67 -65.29 36.05
N GLU A 33 -4.32 -64.13 35.98
CA GLU A 33 -5.44 -63.92 35.07
C GLU A 33 -4.89 -64.01 33.64
N GLU A 34 -5.14 -65.12 32.94
CA GLU A 34 -4.93 -65.24 31.50
C GLU A 34 -5.89 -64.27 30.79
N THR A 35 -5.33 -63.31 30.06
CA THR A 35 -6.07 -62.52 29.08
C THR A 35 -6.52 -63.46 27.96
N ASP A 36 -7.84 -63.58 27.75
CA ASP A 36 -8.43 -64.44 26.73
C ASP A 36 -8.10 -63.88 25.33
N ILE A 37 -7.04 -64.38 24.69
CA ILE A 37 -6.61 -63.97 23.35
C ILE A 37 -7.49 -64.72 22.32
N PRO A 38 -8.20 -64.01 21.41
CA PRO A 38 -9.02 -64.66 20.39
C PRO A 38 -8.22 -65.61 19.47
N GLU A 39 -8.86 -66.68 18.99
CA GLU A 39 -8.24 -67.61 18.03
C GLU A 39 -7.81 -66.87 16.74
N GLY A 40 -6.55 -67.03 16.34
CA GLY A 40 -5.94 -66.31 15.21
C GLY A 40 -5.20 -65.01 15.56
N PHE A 41 -5.13 -64.67 16.86
CA PHE A 41 -4.37 -63.53 17.37
C PHE A 41 -3.28 -63.99 18.35
N GLU A 42 -2.23 -63.17 18.50
CA GLU A 42 -1.17 -63.35 19.49
C GLU A 42 -1.01 -62.11 20.38
N ALA A 43 -0.65 -62.31 21.65
CA ALA A 43 -0.36 -61.20 22.56
C ALA A 43 0.92 -60.48 22.13
N LYS A 44 0.87 -59.15 22.11
CA LYS A 44 1.96 -58.30 21.66
C LYS A 44 2.11 -57.13 22.61
N THR A 45 3.36 -56.70 22.82
CA THR A 45 3.67 -55.50 23.59
C THR A 45 4.47 -54.54 22.74
N PHE A 46 4.09 -53.26 22.75
CA PHE A 46 4.87 -52.20 22.13
C PHE A 46 5.35 -51.22 23.20
N SER A 47 6.58 -50.77 23.07
CA SER A 47 7.02 -49.60 23.82
C SER A 47 6.65 -48.33 23.03
N ALA A 48 6.29 -47.26 23.70
CA ALA A 48 5.89 -46.02 23.05
C ALA A 48 6.54 -44.80 23.71
N SER A 49 7.15 -43.96 22.88
CA SER A 49 7.64 -42.66 23.29
C SER A 49 6.93 -41.55 22.54
N ILE A 50 6.79 -40.41 23.20
CA ILE A 50 6.42 -39.15 22.56
C ILE A 50 7.75 -38.47 22.22
N SER A 51 8.04 -38.30 20.94
CA SER A 51 9.26 -37.65 20.44
C SER A 51 9.48 -36.23 21.03
N GLU A 52 10.73 -35.78 21.09
CA GLU A 52 11.01 -34.36 21.34
C GLU A 52 10.55 -33.46 20.18
N LEU A 53 10.38 -34.02 18.98
CA LEU A 53 9.82 -33.36 17.79
C LEU A 53 8.28 -33.43 17.71
N THR A 54 7.63 -34.08 18.68
CA THR A 54 6.16 -34.03 18.86
C THR A 54 5.68 -33.09 19.92
N LYS A 55 6.61 -32.70 20.79
CA LYS A 55 6.45 -31.50 21.57
C LYS A 55 6.56 -30.37 20.55
N ALA A 56 5.45 -29.75 20.20
CA ALA A 56 5.52 -28.31 20.01
C ALA A 56 6.28 -27.77 21.23
N ALA A 57 7.32 -26.97 21.03
CA ALA A 57 8.11 -26.43 22.11
C ALA A 57 7.20 -25.61 23.03
N PHE A 58 6.68 -26.20 24.11
CA PHE A 58 5.77 -25.55 25.04
C PHE A 58 6.34 -25.47 26.45
N THR A 59 6.51 -24.24 26.92
CA THR A 59 6.60 -23.89 28.33
C THR A 59 5.22 -24.05 28.98
N GLY A 60 4.80 -25.27 29.33
CA GLY A 60 3.69 -25.45 30.26
C GLY A 60 2.92 -26.78 30.28
N THR A 61 2.74 -27.46 29.15
CA THR A 61 1.90 -28.68 29.08
C THR A 61 2.65 -29.82 28.40
N LYS A 62 3.12 -30.79 29.19
CA LYS A 62 3.73 -32.03 28.69
C LYS A 62 2.62 -33.04 28.46
N VAL A 63 2.43 -33.51 27.21
CA VAL A 63 1.63 -34.73 26.97
C VAL A 63 2.38 -35.87 27.65
N ASN A 64 1.86 -36.33 28.77
CA ASN A 64 2.37 -37.49 29.48
C ASN A 64 1.41 -38.62 29.20
N TRP A 65 1.96 -39.83 29.07
CA TRP A 65 1.14 -41.02 29.08
C TRP A 65 0.44 -41.16 30.44
N GLU A 66 -0.86 -41.36 30.42
CA GLU A 66 -1.71 -41.63 31.58
C GLU A 66 -2.18 -43.09 31.53
N GLU A 67 -2.36 -43.77 32.67
CA GLU A 67 -2.73 -45.20 32.70
C GLU A 67 -4.05 -45.51 31.95
N THR A 68 -4.89 -44.50 31.76
CA THR A 68 -6.14 -44.55 31.01
C THR A 68 -5.96 -44.48 29.49
N ASP A 69 -4.80 -44.09 28.98
CA ASP A 69 -4.54 -43.91 27.56
C ASP A 69 -4.65 -45.21 26.78
N ARG A 70 -5.17 -45.08 25.56
CA ARG A 70 -5.37 -46.18 24.61
C ARG A 70 -4.83 -45.76 23.25
N ILE A 71 -4.18 -46.69 22.56
CA ILE A 71 -3.75 -46.50 21.17
C ILE A 71 -4.46 -47.51 20.28
N ALA A 72 -4.73 -47.11 19.04
CA ALA A 72 -5.12 -48.02 17.99
C ALA A 72 -3.87 -48.52 17.28
N VAL A 73 -3.74 -49.84 17.12
CA VAL A 73 -2.66 -50.46 16.34
C VAL A 73 -3.27 -51.15 15.13
N TYR A 74 -2.84 -50.73 13.94
CA TYR A 74 -3.14 -51.39 12.67
C TYR A 74 -2.05 -52.41 12.38
N ASP A 75 -2.45 -53.67 12.18
CA ASP A 75 -1.53 -54.79 11.91
C ASP A 75 -1.51 -55.23 10.43
N GLY A 76 -2.17 -54.45 9.57
CA GLY A 76 -2.35 -54.75 8.13
C GLY A 76 -3.64 -55.49 7.80
N THR A 77 -4.37 -56.01 8.80
CA THR A 77 -5.63 -56.75 8.61
C THR A 77 -6.80 -56.19 9.40
N CYS A 78 -6.55 -55.66 10.60
CA CYS A 78 -7.55 -55.01 11.43
C CYS A 78 -6.95 -53.89 12.29
N ARG A 79 -7.83 -53.13 12.95
CA ARG A 79 -7.49 -52.14 13.98
C ARG A 79 -7.71 -52.76 15.35
N ASN A 80 -6.66 -52.82 16.17
CA ASN A 80 -6.70 -53.39 17.52
C ASN A 80 -6.52 -52.32 18.59
N GLU A 81 -7.20 -52.45 19.73
CA GLU A 81 -7.02 -51.57 20.90
C GLU A 81 -5.87 -52.07 21.77
N PHE A 82 -4.95 -51.17 22.12
CA PHE A 82 -3.85 -51.45 23.03
C PHE A 82 -3.96 -50.55 24.28
N LYS A 83 -3.70 -51.13 25.45
CA LYS A 83 -3.82 -50.47 26.76
C LYS A 83 -2.47 -50.33 27.42
N ILE A 84 -2.30 -49.28 28.24
CA ILE A 84 -1.06 -49.13 29.01
C ILE A 84 -0.98 -50.20 30.09
N ARG A 85 0.14 -50.93 30.09
CA ARG A 85 0.56 -51.84 31.15
C ARG A 85 1.36 -51.12 32.23
N SER A 86 2.26 -50.22 31.82
CA SER A 86 3.13 -49.45 32.73
C SER A 86 3.70 -48.21 32.05
N VAL A 87 3.95 -47.15 32.84
CA VAL A 87 4.66 -45.95 32.39
C VAL A 87 5.91 -45.75 33.25
N GLU A 88 7.09 -45.73 32.62
CA GLU A 88 8.38 -45.51 33.31
C GLU A 88 9.22 -44.50 32.53
N ASN A 89 9.77 -43.49 33.23
CA ASN A 89 10.64 -42.46 32.64
C ASN A 89 10.08 -41.74 31.38
N GLY A 90 8.75 -41.64 31.24
CA GLY A 90 8.08 -41.02 30.10
C GLY A 90 7.89 -41.92 28.88
N MET A 91 8.21 -43.21 29.00
CA MET A 91 7.90 -44.26 28.02
C MET A 91 6.73 -45.10 28.56
N ALA A 92 5.76 -45.37 27.71
CA ALA A 92 4.66 -46.28 28.01
C ALA A 92 4.92 -47.65 27.40
N ILE A 93 4.56 -48.71 28.12
CA ILE A 93 4.47 -50.06 27.57
C ILE A 93 2.99 -50.35 27.36
N PHE A 94 2.63 -50.57 26.09
CA PHE A 94 1.29 -50.92 25.67
C PHE A 94 1.18 -52.43 25.46
N GLU A 95 0.08 -53.03 25.90
CA GLU A 95 -0.25 -54.43 25.68
C GLU A 95 -1.58 -54.58 24.96
N GLY A 96 -1.66 -55.60 24.10
CA GLY A 96 -2.82 -55.90 23.28
C GLY A 96 -2.60 -57.19 22.49
N ALA A 97 -3.43 -57.41 21.47
CA ALA A 97 -3.32 -58.55 20.58
C ALA A 97 -3.22 -58.08 19.12
N VAL A 98 -2.48 -58.83 18.30
CA VAL A 98 -2.35 -58.63 16.85
C VAL A 98 -2.67 -59.93 16.12
N THR A 99 -3.04 -59.82 14.85
CA THR A 99 -3.24 -61.00 14.00
C THR A 99 -1.95 -61.80 13.88
N GLU A 100 -2.05 -63.13 13.98
CA GLU A 100 -0.90 -64.02 13.91
C GLU A 100 -0.12 -63.83 12.59
N GLY A 101 1.18 -63.55 12.71
CA GLY A 101 2.07 -63.34 11.55
C GLY A 101 2.07 -61.92 10.96
N ALA A 102 1.49 -60.93 11.65
CA ALA A 102 1.63 -59.52 11.27
C ALA A 102 3.08 -59.02 11.43
N GLU A 103 3.60 -58.31 10.43
CA GLU A 103 4.99 -57.82 10.40
C GLU A 103 5.12 -56.29 10.42
N GLU A 104 4.05 -55.55 10.10
CA GLU A 104 4.09 -54.09 9.98
C GLU A 104 2.97 -53.45 10.81
N PHE A 105 3.34 -52.50 11.68
CA PHE A 105 2.42 -51.90 12.62
C PHE A 105 2.43 -50.37 12.54
N TYR A 106 1.23 -49.80 12.42
CA TYR A 106 0.98 -48.36 12.52
C TYR A 106 0.14 -48.10 13.76
N ALA A 107 0.38 -46.99 14.45
CA ALA A 107 -0.39 -46.64 15.63
C ALA A 107 -0.93 -45.21 15.58
N VAL A 108 -2.12 -45.03 16.16
CA VAL A 108 -2.81 -43.75 16.33
C VAL A 108 -3.15 -43.56 17.80
N PHE A 109 -2.84 -42.38 18.30
CA PHE A 109 -3.21 -41.90 19.62
C PHE A 109 -4.04 -40.62 19.49
N PRO A 110 -5.14 -40.46 20.24
CA PRO A 110 -5.80 -41.50 21.04
C PRO A 110 -6.47 -42.57 20.16
N TYR A 111 -6.82 -43.71 20.74
CA TYR A 111 -7.56 -44.78 20.06
C TYR A 111 -8.83 -44.28 19.34
N THR A 112 -9.54 -43.33 19.94
CA THR A 112 -10.79 -42.74 19.43
C THR A 112 -10.60 -41.92 18.15
N ALA A 113 -9.39 -41.42 17.88
CA ALA A 113 -9.07 -40.69 16.65
C ALA A 113 -8.87 -41.62 15.44
N ALA A 114 -8.74 -42.93 15.66
CA ALA A 114 -8.37 -43.89 14.62
C ALA A 114 -9.59 -44.39 13.81
N SER A 115 -9.51 -44.32 12.47
CA SER A 115 -10.55 -44.87 11.59
C SER A 115 -10.62 -46.39 11.64
N GLU A 116 -11.78 -46.98 11.40
CA GLU A 116 -11.90 -48.43 11.13
C GLU A 116 -11.25 -48.83 9.80
N THR A 117 -11.00 -47.86 8.91
CA THR A 117 -10.38 -48.11 7.61
C THR A 117 -8.88 -48.35 7.78
N LEU A 118 -8.39 -49.44 7.20
CA LEU A 118 -6.96 -49.77 7.21
C LEU A 118 -6.14 -48.72 6.44
N PRO A 119 -4.87 -48.51 6.82
CA PRO A 119 -3.94 -47.73 6.02
C PRO A 119 -3.87 -48.21 4.57
N ALA A 120 -3.80 -47.26 3.65
CA ALA A 120 -3.52 -47.51 2.25
C ALA A 120 -2.09 -48.04 2.07
N ALA A 121 -1.85 -48.71 0.94
CA ALA A 121 -0.55 -49.32 0.64
C ALA A 121 0.63 -48.33 0.59
N ASP A 122 0.37 -47.02 0.48
CA ASP A 122 1.37 -45.96 0.48
C ASP A 122 1.68 -45.42 1.91
N GLY A 123 1.05 -45.98 2.94
CA GLY A 123 1.20 -45.61 4.35
C GLY A 123 0.28 -44.48 4.81
N THR A 124 -0.69 -44.06 3.99
CA THR A 124 -1.68 -43.04 4.34
C THR A 124 -2.87 -43.67 5.06
N PHE A 125 -3.32 -43.10 6.17
CA PHE A 125 -4.53 -43.56 6.87
C PHE A 125 -5.39 -42.37 7.34
N SER A 126 -6.66 -42.67 7.56
CA SER A 126 -7.64 -41.69 8.02
C SER A 126 -7.68 -41.61 9.54
N VAL A 127 -7.68 -40.39 10.04
CA VAL A 127 -7.84 -40.08 11.46
C VAL A 127 -8.86 -38.97 11.63
N THR A 128 -9.41 -38.82 12.82
CA THR A 128 -10.37 -37.76 13.14
C THR A 128 -9.76 -36.83 14.17
N VAL A 129 -9.58 -35.56 13.82
CA VAL A 129 -9.33 -34.51 14.80
C VAL A 129 -10.70 -34.02 15.27
N PRO A 130 -11.03 -34.11 16.56
CA PRO A 130 -12.38 -33.79 17.04
C PRO A 130 -12.69 -32.30 16.84
N SER A 131 -13.84 -32.02 16.23
CA SER A 131 -14.39 -30.68 16.08
C SER A 131 -15.08 -30.16 17.35
N GLU A 132 -15.37 -31.03 18.31
CA GLU A 132 -15.75 -30.66 19.67
C GLU A 132 -14.65 -31.16 20.62
N GLN A 133 -13.97 -30.24 21.30
CA GLN A 133 -12.86 -30.51 22.20
C GLN A 133 -13.29 -30.18 23.63
N ARG A 134 -13.13 -31.14 24.53
CA ARG A 134 -13.69 -31.08 25.89
C ARG A 134 -12.58 -30.88 26.90
N LEU A 135 -12.75 -29.85 27.73
CA LEU A 135 -11.74 -29.36 28.64
C LEU A 135 -12.23 -29.49 30.08
N GLY A 136 -11.63 -30.39 30.86
CA GLY A 136 -11.92 -30.55 32.29
C GLY A 136 -11.25 -29.46 33.13
N THR A 137 -10.29 -29.83 33.98
CA THR A 137 -9.44 -28.87 34.71
C THR A 137 -8.15 -28.51 33.98
N SER A 138 -7.93 -29.10 32.80
CA SER A 138 -6.77 -28.85 31.94
C SER A 138 -7.00 -27.63 31.03
N THR A 139 -5.91 -27.09 30.49
CA THR A 139 -5.94 -25.98 29.52
C THR A 139 -5.99 -26.45 28.06
N SER A 140 -6.09 -27.76 27.82
CA SER A 140 -6.11 -28.39 26.49
C SER A 140 -6.77 -29.76 26.56
N ASP A 141 -7.41 -30.19 25.46
CA ASP A 141 -8.00 -31.52 25.33
C ASP A 141 -6.93 -32.47 24.80
N THR A 142 -6.46 -33.39 25.66
CA THR A 142 -5.44 -34.37 25.30
C THR A 142 -5.89 -35.33 24.20
N ASP A 143 -7.19 -35.62 24.10
CA ASP A 143 -7.73 -36.50 23.07
C ASP A 143 -7.76 -35.81 21.70
N ALA A 144 -7.69 -34.48 21.67
CA ALA A 144 -7.59 -33.71 20.44
C ALA A 144 -6.15 -33.62 19.89
N ILE A 145 -5.12 -33.98 20.68
CA ILE A 145 -3.71 -33.97 20.27
C ILE A 145 -3.38 -35.27 19.52
N VAL A 146 -3.98 -35.41 18.33
CA VAL A 146 -3.85 -36.63 17.53
C VAL A 146 -2.40 -36.83 17.08
N SER A 147 -1.88 -38.02 17.35
CA SER A 147 -0.51 -38.40 17.04
C SER A 147 -0.46 -39.77 16.38
N VAL A 148 0.52 -39.95 15.50
CA VAL A 148 0.66 -41.18 14.73
C VAL A 148 2.08 -41.72 14.76
N ALA A 149 2.24 -43.04 14.67
CA ALA A 149 3.54 -43.70 14.69
C ALA A 149 3.57 -44.89 13.72
N LYS A 150 4.77 -45.27 13.32
CA LYS A 150 5.08 -46.58 12.76
C LYS A 150 6.03 -47.28 13.73
N ALA A 151 5.82 -48.57 13.97
CA ALA A 151 6.72 -49.36 14.81
C ALA A 151 8.08 -49.50 14.10
N ASP A 152 9.17 -49.41 14.86
CA ASP A 152 10.49 -49.77 14.39
C ASP A 152 10.78 -51.28 14.59
N ASP A 153 11.99 -51.71 14.22
CA ASP A 153 12.43 -53.10 14.28
C ASP A 153 12.48 -53.69 15.70
N VAL A 154 12.29 -52.88 16.74
CA VAL A 154 12.28 -53.30 18.16
C VAL A 154 10.91 -53.12 18.82
N ASP A 155 9.83 -53.09 18.02
CA ASP A 155 8.46 -52.89 18.49
C ASP A 155 8.31 -51.59 19.31
N HIS A 156 8.97 -50.52 18.88
CA HIS A 156 8.86 -49.20 19.48
C HIS A 156 8.10 -48.21 18.58
N PHE A 157 7.07 -47.57 19.15
CA PHE A 157 6.36 -46.46 18.52
C PHE A 157 6.93 -45.12 18.96
N GLN A 158 7.48 -44.36 18.00
CA GLN A 158 7.77 -42.95 18.19
C GLN A 158 6.61 -42.11 17.65
N PHE A 159 5.68 -41.71 18.54
CA PHE A 159 4.51 -40.93 18.15
C PHE A 159 4.89 -39.55 17.61
N ARG A 160 4.10 -39.12 16.61
CA ARG A 160 4.20 -37.88 15.83
C ARG A 160 2.87 -37.13 15.77
N ASN A 161 2.73 -36.03 16.53
CA ASN A 161 1.60 -35.10 16.44
C ASN A 161 1.41 -34.63 15.00
N ILE A 162 0.15 -34.56 14.58
CA ILE A 162 -0.27 -34.19 13.23
C ILE A 162 -0.98 -32.83 13.19
N VAL A 163 -1.33 -32.27 14.36
CA VAL A 163 -2.08 -31.02 14.50
C VAL A 163 -1.16 -29.79 14.65
N SER A 164 -1.73 -28.62 14.43
CA SER A 164 -1.24 -27.32 14.87
C SER A 164 -1.97 -26.92 16.16
N MET A 165 -1.31 -26.19 17.06
CA MET A 165 -1.92 -25.72 18.30
C MET A 165 -2.16 -24.21 18.24
N VAL A 166 -3.35 -23.76 18.66
CA VAL A 166 -3.71 -22.34 18.74
C VAL A 166 -3.96 -21.98 20.20
N LYS A 167 -3.25 -20.98 20.72
CA LYS A 167 -3.43 -20.43 22.06
C LYS A 167 -4.38 -19.25 22.02
N LEU A 168 -5.38 -19.23 22.89
CA LEU A 168 -6.29 -18.10 23.05
C LEU A 168 -6.62 -17.86 24.52
N SER A 169 -7.04 -16.64 24.84
CA SER A 169 -7.51 -16.25 26.17
C SER A 169 -9.03 -16.43 26.25
N ILE A 170 -9.50 -17.12 27.29
CA ILE A 170 -10.94 -17.29 27.58
C ILE A 170 -11.28 -16.50 28.85
N PRO A 171 -12.23 -15.55 28.81
CA PRO A 171 -12.73 -14.84 30.00
C PRO A 171 -13.49 -15.75 30.98
N ASP A 172 -13.66 -15.27 32.21
CA ASP A 172 -14.50 -15.95 33.20
C ASP A 172 -15.98 -15.97 32.77
N GLY A 173 -16.70 -17.05 33.09
CA GLY A 173 -18.13 -17.17 32.79
C GLY A 173 -18.50 -17.66 31.39
N VAL A 174 -17.50 -18.01 30.56
CA VAL A 174 -17.69 -18.64 29.24
C VAL A 174 -18.01 -20.12 29.40
N THR A 175 -18.95 -20.65 28.61
CA THR A 175 -19.35 -22.07 28.58
C THR A 175 -18.93 -22.78 27.30
N SER A 176 -18.83 -22.05 26.18
CA SER A 176 -18.34 -22.60 24.90
C SER A 176 -17.54 -21.57 24.13
N VAL A 177 -16.55 -22.04 23.35
CA VAL A 177 -15.77 -21.21 22.42
C VAL A 177 -15.69 -21.88 21.06
N LYS A 178 -16.10 -21.21 20.00
CA LYS A 178 -15.96 -21.69 18.62
C LYS A 178 -14.82 -20.98 17.92
N PHE A 179 -13.88 -21.72 17.37
CA PHE A 179 -12.81 -21.23 16.52
C PHE A 179 -13.10 -21.66 15.08
N SER A 180 -13.35 -20.69 14.20
CA SER A 180 -13.73 -20.93 12.80
C SER A 180 -12.74 -20.28 11.84
N ALA A 181 -12.38 -20.99 10.77
CA ALA A 181 -11.65 -20.39 9.66
C ALA A 181 -12.52 -19.35 8.94
N VAL A 182 -11.94 -18.20 8.64
CA VAL A 182 -12.55 -17.25 7.73
C VAL A 182 -12.19 -17.67 6.30
N GLY A 183 -13.20 -18.07 5.52
CA GLY A 183 -13.04 -18.58 4.15
C GLY A 183 -13.35 -20.08 4.04
N ASN A 184 -12.53 -20.82 3.27
CA ASN A 184 -12.80 -22.21 2.89
C ASN A 184 -11.90 -23.27 3.53
N ALA A 185 -10.98 -22.89 4.40
CA ALA A 185 -10.14 -23.86 5.11
C ALA A 185 -10.97 -24.68 6.11
N ASN A 186 -10.69 -25.98 6.17
CA ASN A 186 -11.23 -26.88 7.19
C ASN A 186 -10.16 -27.15 8.25
N LEU A 187 -10.58 -27.22 9.50
CA LEU A 187 -9.75 -27.24 10.70
C LEU A 187 -9.89 -28.52 11.54
N ALA A 188 -10.93 -29.32 11.32
CA ALA A 188 -11.18 -30.54 12.08
C ALA A 188 -12.03 -31.56 11.29
N GLY A 189 -12.42 -32.63 11.98
CA GLY A 189 -13.16 -33.76 11.43
C GLY A 189 -12.22 -34.84 10.90
N ALA A 190 -12.77 -35.72 10.07
CA ALA A 190 -11.99 -36.72 9.36
C ALA A 190 -10.93 -36.05 8.48
N CYS A 191 -9.71 -36.55 8.51
CA CYS A 191 -8.56 -36.06 7.76
C CYS A 191 -7.64 -37.23 7.40
N THR A 192 -6.72 -36.98 6.47
CA THR A 192 -5.74 -37.96 6.02
C THR A 192 -4.35 -37.60 6.53
N VAL A 193 -3.55 -38.60 6.87
CA VAL A 193 -2.16 -38.37 7.29
C VAL A 193 -1.28 -39.54 6.94
N LYS A 194 -0.01 -39.23 6.69
CA LYS A 194 1.09 -40.18 6.57
C LYS A 194 2.06 -39.98 7.72
N THR A 195 2.65 -41.07 8.23
CA THR A 195 3.58 -40.99 9.37
C THR A 195 4.73 -40.04 9.08
N GLY A 196 4.88 -39.01 9.92
CA GLY A 196 5.92 -38.00 9.78
C GLY A 196 5.51 -36.74 9.01
N GLU A 197 4.32 -36.71 8.41
CA GLU A 197 3.76 -35.57 7.66
C GLU A 197 2.65 -34.84 8.46
N ALA A 198 2.13 -33.74 7.91
CA ALA A 198 0.98 -33.01 8.45
C ALA A 198 -0.35 -33.66 8.01
N ALA A 199 -1.37 -33.57 8.87
CA ALA A 199 -2.72 -33.93 8.49
C ALA A 199 -3.26 -32.98 7.40
N GLN A 200 -4.07 -33.52 6.48
CA GLN A 200 -4.66 -32.80 5.36
C GLN A 200 -6.12 -33.22 5.15
N ASP A 201 -6.83 -32.53 4.26
CA ASP A 201 -8.20 -32.87 3.84
C ASP A 201 -9.22 -32.96 4.99
N ALA A 202 -9.06 -32.09 6.00
CA ALA A 202 -10.08 -31.88 7.03
C ALA A 202 -11.45 -31.58 6.41
N GLN A 203 -12.53 -31.90 7.11
CA GLN A 203 -13.90 -31.79 6.58
C GLN A 203 -14.75 -30.70 7.27
N GLU A 204 -14.31 -30.19 8.42
CA GLU A 204 -15.08 -29.26 9.24
C GLU A 204 -14.34 -27.94 9.42
N LYS A 205 -15.05 -26.81 9.28
CA LYS A 205 -14.49 -25.45 9.35
C LYS A 205 -14.29 -24.90 10.75
N THR A 206 -14.92 -25.53 11.74
CA THR A 206 -15.06 -24.99 13.09
C THR A 206 -14.64 -26.03 14.12
N VAL A 207 -13.88 -25.58 15.12
CA VAL A 207 -13.59 -26.34 16.34
C VAL A 207 -14.29 -25.66 17.50
N THR A 208 -14.99 -26.42 18.33
CA THR A 208 -15.72 -25.93 19.49
C THR A 208 -15.05 -26.46 20.75
N LEU A 209 -14.54 -25.57 21.59
CA LEU A 209 -14.16 -25.89 22.97
C LEU A 209 -15.40 -25.88 23.86
N VAL A 210 -15.54 -26.91 24.68
CA VAL A 210 -16.60 -27.04 25.68
C VAL A 210 -15.98 -27.34 27.04
N SER A 211 -16.45 -26.66 28.09
CA SER A 211 -16.00 -26.94 29.46
C SER A 211 -16.71 -28.17 30.02
N ASP A 212 -15.94 -29.17 30.42
CA ASP A 212 -16.40 -30.39 31.11
C ASP A 212 -16.26 -30.24 32.65
N SER A 213 -16.09 -29.01 33.15
CA SER A 213 -16.13 -28.73 34.58
C SER A 213 -17.53 -29.03 35.17
N GLU A 214 -17.62 -29.27 36.49
CA GLU A 214 -18.92 -29.52 37.15
C GLU A 214 -19.95 -28.39 36.93
N THR A 215 -19.48 -27.17 36.69
CA THR A 215 -20.32 -26.00 36.42
C THR A 215 -20.56 -25.75 34.93
N GLY A 216 -19.84 -26.45 34.04
CA GLY A 216 -19.87 -26.22 32.59
C GLY A 216 -19.27 -24.87 32.17
N VAL A 217 -18.51 -24.21 33.05
CA VAL A 217 -17.92 -22.87 32.85
C VAL A 217 -16.40 -22.96 32.86
N PHE A 218 -15.74 -22.21 31.97
CA PHE A 218 -14.30 -22.01 31.93
C PHE A 218 -13.84 -21.03 33.01
N SER A 219 -12.70 -21.31 33.65
CA SER A 219 -11.99 -20.30 34.44
C SER A 219 -11.27 -19.32 33.53
N ALA A 220 -11.16 -18.05 33.91
CA ALA A 220 -10.37 -17.10 33.13
C ALA A 220 -8.92 -17.57 32.96
N GLY A 221 -8.42 -17.58 31.73
CA GLY A 221 -7.03 -17.97 31.45
C GLY A 221 -6.77 -18.34 29.99
N ASP A 222 -5.55 -18.82 29.75
CA ASP A 222 -5.08 -19.24 28.43
C ASP A 222 -5.40 -20.71 28.18
N TYR A 223 -5.97 -21.00 27.02
CA TYR A 223 -6.36 -22.34 26.57
C TYR A 223 -5.82 -22.63 25.18
N TRP A 224 -5.76 -23.92 24.86
CA TRP A 224 -5.22 -24.43 23.60
C TRP A 224 -6.27 -25.21 22.81
N ILE A 225 -6.34 -24.92 21.51
CA ILE A 225 -7.13 -25.66 20.53
C ILE A 225 -6.18 -26.46 19.63
N ALA A 226 -6.50 -27.73 19.41
CA ALA A 226 -5.86 -28.54 18.37
C ALA A 226 -6.60 -28.38 17.04
N VAL A 227 -5.89 -28.07 15.95
CA VAL A 227 -6.49 -27.92 14.61
C VAL A 227 -5.65 -28.64 13.57
N VAL A 228 -6.29 -29.14 12.51
CA VAL A 228 -5.58 -29.63 11.32
C VAL A 228 -4.78 -28.45 10.71
N PRO A 229 -3.49 -28.65 10.37
CA PRO A 229 -2.66 -27.61 9.78
C PRO A 229 -3.28 -27.02 8.51
N ALA A 230 -3.31 -25.70 8.40
CA ALA A 230 -3.93 -24.97 7.31
C ALA A 230 -3.39 -23.53 7.23
N THR A 231 -3.40 -22.94 6.04
CA THR A 231 -3.24 -21.49 5.89
C THR A 231 -4.63 -20.85 5.91
N LEU A 232 -4.79 -19.82 6.74
CA LEU A 232 -6.01 -18.99 6.84
C LEU A 232 -5.71 -17.59 6.31
N PRO A 233 -5.85 -17.33 4.99
CA PRO A 233 -5.46 -16.04 4.41
C PRO A 233 -6.24 -14.86 4.95
N GLU A 234 -7.52 -15.09 5.32
CA GLU A 234 -8.44 -14.08 5.84
C GLU A 234 -8.56 -14.10 7.37
N GLY A 235 -7.75 -14.91 8.05
CA GLY A 235 -7.75 -15.04 9.50
C GLY A 235 -8.81 -16.01 10.06
N CYS A 236 -9.24 -15.76 11.28
CA CYS A 236 -10.19 -16.64 12.00
C CYS A 236 -11.23 -15.84 12.82
N LEU A 237 -12.35 -16.48 13.11
CA LEU A 237 -13.41 -15.96 13.96
C LEU A 237 -13.53 -16.82 15.22
N ILE A 238 -13.48 -16.17 16.38
CA ILE A 238 -13.69 -16.77 17.69
C ILE A 238 -15.03 -16.30 18.24
N GLU A 239 -15.92 -17.22 18.58
CA GLU A 239 -17.20 -16.91 19.21
C GLU A 239 -17.24 -17.49 20.62
N TYR A 240 -17.62 -16.68 21.59
CA TYR A 240 -17.81 -17.08 22.98
C TYR A 240 -19.30 -17.13 23.28
N GLU A 241 -19.71 -18.13 24.05
CA GLU A 241 -21.01 -18.20 24.68
C GLU A 241 -20.82 -18.26 26.18
N GLY A 242 -21.58 -17.47 26.94
CA GLY A 242 -21.44 -17.43 28.40
C GLY A 242 -22.33 -16.36 29.02
N ASN A 243 -22.70 -16.53 30.29
CA ASN A 243 -23.55 -15.57 31.03
C ASN A 243 -24.90 -15.23 30.33
N GLY A 244 -25.41 -16.10 29.46
CA GLY A 244 -26.62 -15.85 28.66
C GLY A 244 -26.43 -14.84 27.52
N GLN A 245 -25.18 -14.52 27.18
CA GLN A 245 -24.79 -13.64 26.09
C GLN A 245 -23.83 -14.37 25.15
N THR A 246 -23.60 -13.80 23.97
CA THR A 246 -22.53 -14.22 23.08
C THR A 246 -21.52 -13.08 22.94
N ALA A 247 -20.30 -13.40 22.54
CA ALA A 247 -19.28 -12.44 22.14
C ALA A 247 -18.51 -12.99 20.95
N SER A 248 -17.84 -12.12 20.20
CA SER A 248 -16.99 -12.57 19.11
C SER A 248 -15.76 -11.71 18.95
N VAL A 249 -14.65 -12.35 18.57
CA VAL A 249 -13.37 -11.73 18.23
C VAL A 249 -12.97 -12.24 16.87
N GLU A 250 -12.72 -11.35 15.92
CA GLU A 250 -12.15 -11.67 14.62
C GLU A 250 -10.65 -11.36 14.67
N VAL A 251 -9.82 -12.34 14.33
CA VAL A 251 -8.37 -12.15 14.16
C VAL A 251 -8.12 -12.02 12.67
N THR A 252 -7.72 -10.83 12.24
CA THR A 252 -7.48 -10.50 10.83
C THR A 252 -6.03 -10.77 10.43
N GLY A 253 -5.78 -10.89 9.13
CA GLY A 253 -4.46 -11.22 8.57
C GLY A 253 -4.25 -12.71 8.34
N ALA A 254 -3.27 -13.03 7.50
CA ALA A 254 -2.97 -14.41 7.14
C ALA A 254 -2.34 -15.17 8.32
N LEU A 255 -2.95 -16.29 8.71
CA LEU A 255 -2.44 -17.18 9.76
C LEU A 255 -1.99 -18.50 9.14
N ASP A 256 -0.69 -18.82 9.27
CA ASP A 256 -0.16 -20.12 8.88
C ASP A 256 -0.14 -21.07 10.08
N LEU A 257 -1.12 -21.98 10.11
CA LEU A 257 -1.24 -23.02 11.13
C LEU A 257 -0.36 -24.20 10.72
N VAL A 258 0.85 -24.24 11.23
CA VAL A 258 1.85 -25.24 10.86
C VAL A 258 1.87 -26.37 11.87
N ARG A 259 1.96 -27.62 11.39
CA ARG A 259 2.17 -28.80 12.25
C ARG A 259 3.33 -28.56 13.22
N ASN A 260 3.16 -28.99 14.47
CA ASN A 260 4.16 -28.85 15.54
C ASN A 260 4.58 -27.40 15.83
N SER A 261 3.81 -26.42 15.35
CA SER A 261 3.95 -25.01 15.70
C SER A 261 2.83 -24.57 16.65
N SER A 262 2.99 -23.38 17.21
CA SER A 262 2.01 -22.73 18.05
C SER A 262 1.68 -21.36 17.50
N MET A 263 0.39 -21.08 17.30
CA MET A 263 -0.11 -19.75 17.02
C MET A 263 -0.64 -19.15 18.32
N ASP A 264 -0.09 -18.03 18.77
CA ASP A 264 -0.57 -17.34 19.96
C ASP A 264 -1.43 -16.13 19.56
N ILE A 265 -2.74 -16.22 19.82
CA ILE A 265 -3.72 -15.15 19.58
C ILE A 265 -4.31 -14.61 20.90
N THR A 266 -3.61 -14.78 22.02
CA THR A 266 -4.07 -14.35 23.35
C THR A 266 -4.25 -12.84 23.47
N THR A 267 -3.46 -12.06 22.73
CA THR A 267 -3.55 -10.59 22.75
C THR A 267 -4.90 -10.13 22.20
N GLU A 268 -5.29 -10.68 21.06
CA GLU A 268 -6.52 -10.40 20.33
C GLU A 268 -7.76 -10.90 21.10
N THR A 269 -7.61 -11.99 21.84
CA THR A 269 -8.70 -12.65 22.58
C THR A 269 -8.83 -12.22 24.04
N SER A 270 -8.05 -11.23 24.49
CA SER A 270 -8.05 -10.78 25.89
C SER A 270 -9.15 -9.76 26.24
N ASP A 271 -9.65 -8.99 25.27
CA ASP A 271 -10.67 -7.93 25.48
C ASP A 271 -12.01 -8.27 24.80
N VAL A 272 -12.74 -9.22 25.39
CA VAL A 272 -14.00 -9.74 24.82
C VAL A 272 -15.19 -8.85 25.22
N LYS A 273 -15.82 -8.21 24.23
CA LYS A 273 -17.08 -7.46 24.42
C LYS A 273 -18.30 -8.35 24.19
N TRP A 274 -19.19 -8.40 25.18
CA TRP A 274 -20.45 -9.15 25.08
C TRP A 274 -21.48 -8.43 24.21
N VAL A 275 -22.13 -9.19 23.34
CA VAL A 275 -23.18 -8.70 22.43
C VAL A 275 -24.37 -8.21 23.25
N LYS A 276 -24.66 -6.92 23.09
CA LYS A 276 -25.85 -6.28 23.65
C LYS A 276 -27.05 -6.42 22.73
N THR A 277 -26.83 -6.43 21.41
CA THR A 277 -27.90 -6.50 20.42
C THR A 277 -27.45 -7.24 19.17
N THR A 278 -28.30 -8.14 18.70
CA THR A 278 -28.16 -8.83 17.41
C THR A 278 -29.28 -8.39 16.49
N ILE A 279 -28.93 -8.00 15.27
CA ILE A 279 -29.84 -7.51 14.24
C ILE A 279 -29.90 -8.55 13.12
N ASN A 280 -31.08 -9.13 12.89
CA ASN A 280 -31.35 -10.14 11.86
C ASN A 280 -32.29 -9.62 10.77
N THR A 281 -32.97 -8.49 11.00
CA THR A 281 -33.97 -7.95 10.07
C THR A 281 -33.86 -6.44 9.92
N ALA A 282 -34.43 -5.92 8.82
CA ALA A 282 -34.47 -4.47 8.58
C ALA A 282 -35.25 -3.70 9.66
N ASP A 283 -36.31 -4.29 10.23
CA ASP A 283 -37.08 -3.64 11.30
C ASP A 283 -36.26 -3.54 12.60
N GLU A 284 -35.43 -4.54 12.91
CA GLU A 284 -34.50 -4.48 14.04
C GLU A 284 -33.38 -3.45 13.81
N LEU A 285 -32.87 -3.34 12.58
CA LEU A 285 -31.88 -2.31 12.24
C LEU A 285 -32.44 -0.90 12.43
N ILE A 286 -33.68 -0.67 12.00
CA ILE A 286 -34.39 0.61 12.18
C ILE A 286 -34.66 0.88 13.66
N ALA A 287 -35.06 -0.13 14.43
CA ALA A 287 -35.28 0.01 15.87
C ALA A 287 -33.98 0.37 16.61
N PHE A 288 -32.85 -0.25 16.22
CA PHE A 288 -31.53 0.10 16.72
C PHE A 288 -31.18 1.56 16.40
N ALA A 289 -31.35 1.99 15.14
CA ALA A 289 -31.10 3.37 14.71
C ALA A 289 -31.89 4.39 15.54
N GLN A 290 -33.17 4.11 15.83
CA GLN A 290 -34.03 4.96 16.66
C GLN A 290 -33.59 5.00 18.14
N ALA A 291 -32.98 3.93 18.64
CA ALA A 291 -32.51 3.80 20.02
C ALA A 291 -31.01 4.13 20.21
N ALA A 292 -30.30 4.52 19.14
CA ALA A 292 -28.84 4.63 19.12
C ALA A 292 -28.25 5.51 20.23
N GLY A 293 -28.98 6.55 20.66
CA GLY A 293 -28.57 7.43 21.77
C GLY A 293 -28.46 6.73 23.15
N THR A 294 -28.92 5.49 23.28
CA THR A 294 -28.81 4.67 24.49
C THR A 294 -27.58 3.74 24.51
N TYR A 295 -26.82 3.73 23.42
CA TYR A 295 -25.61 2.92 23.26
C TYR A 295 -24.34 3.75 23.48
N THR A 296 -23.32 3.10 24.02
CA THR A 296 -22.01 3.68 24.37
C THR A 296 -20.88 2.87 23.74
N ALA A 297 -19.63 3.36 23.81
CA ALA A 297 -18.48 2.72 23.17
C ALA A 297 -18.18 1.30 23.71
N ASP A 298 -18.66 0.98 24.91
CA ASP A 298 -18.53 -0.33 25.55
C ASP A 298 -19.55 -1.34 25.03
N ASP A 299 -20.63 -0.87 24.40
CA ASP A 299 -21.66 -1.73 23.86
C ASP A 299 -21.27 -2.32 22.49
N LEU A 300 -21.59 -3.60 22.29
CA LEU A 300 -21.43 -4.30 21.02
C LEU A 300 -22.79 -4.61 20.38
N VAL A 301 -22.94 -4.18 19.13
CA VAL A 301 -24.08 -4.49 18.25
C VAL A 301 -23.55 -5.27 17.06
N VAL A 302 -24.20 -6.39 16.74
CA VAL A 302 -23.80 -7.27 15.64
C VAL A 302 -24.94 -7.50 14.65
N LEU A 303 -24.60 -7.69 13.37
CA LEU A 303 -25.52 -8.31 12.43
C LEU A 303 -25.47 -9.84 12.60
N GLY A 304 -26.64 -10.48 12.59
CA GLY A 304 -26.79 -11.94 12.57
C GLY A 304 -27.26 -12.50 11.23
N ALA A 305 -27.61 -11.62 10.28
CA ALA A 305 -27.99 -11.96 8.91
C ALA A 305 -27.75 -10.76 7.97
N ASP A 306 -27.81 -11.01 6.66
CA ASP A 306 -27.89 -9.93 5.68
C ASP A 306 -29.22 -9.20 5.80
N ILE A 307 -29.19 -7.88 5.60
CA ILE A 307 -30.32 -6.99 5.84
C ILE A 307 -30.81 -6.38 4.52
N ASP A 308 -32.01 -6.80 4.10
CA ASP A 308 -32.72 -6.23 2.95
C ASP A 308 -33.57 -5.01 3.36
N MET A 309 -33.20 -3.82 2.90
CA MET A 309 -33.90 -2.58 3.21
C MET A 309 -35.04 -2.23 2.24
N THR A 310 -35.46 -3.16 1.36
CA THR A 310 -36.53 -2.92 0.38
C THR A 310 -37.79 -2.38 1.03
N GLY A 311 -38.25 -1.21 0.56
CA GLY A 311 -39.48 -0.57 1.01
C GLY A 311 -39.41 -0.01 2.43
N LYS A 312 -38.23 0.04 3.05
CA LYS A 312 -37.99 0.62 4.37
C LYS A 312 -37.38 2.01 4.26
N GLY A 313 -37.84 2.93 5.11
CA GLY A 313 -37.23 4.26 5.20
C GLY A 313 -36.02 4.26 6.13
N TRP A 314 -35.02 5.07 5.81
CA TRP A 314 -33.84 5.27 6.65
C TRP A 314 -33.72 6.70 7.17
N VAL A 315 -33.34 6.84 8.43
CA VAL A 315 -33.02 8.13 9.05
C VAL A 315 -31.61 8.03 9.64
N PRO A 316 -30.64 8.80 9.15
CA PRO A 316 -29.27 8.75 9.66
C PRO A 316 -29.18 9.16 11.12
N PHE A 317 -28.26 8.53 11.85
CA PHE A 317 -28.03 8.77 13.26
C PHE A 317 -26.54 8.71 13.60
N GLU A 318 -26.18 9.19 14.79
CA GLU A 318 -24.81 9.18 15.28
C GLU A 318 -24.52 7.86 16.00
N LEU A 319 -23.55 7.09 15.50
CA LEU A 319 -23.14 5.82 16.09
C LEU A 319 -22.23 6.07 17.31
N GLY A 320 -22.66 5.57 18.47
CA GLY A 320 -21.94 5.70 19.72
C GLY A 320 -21.28 4.44 20.25
N CYS A 321 -21.39 3.31 19.54
CA CYS A 321 -20.98 1.97 19.99
C CYS A 321 -20.16 1.22 18.94
N THR A 322 -19.76 -0.01 19.27
CA THR A 322 -19.20 -0.93 18.27
C THR A 322 -20.35 -1.56 17.47
N PHE A 323 -20.40 -1.31 16.15
CA PHE A 323 -21.27 -1.97 15.20
C PHE A 323 -20.43 -2.88 14.30
N ASP A 324 -20.58 -4.18 14.50
CA ASP A 324 -19.84 -5.21 13.76
C ASP A 324 -20.81 -5.95 12.82
N GLY A 325 -20.62 -5.78 11.52
CA GLY A 325 -21.43 -6.45 10.52
C GLY A 325 -21.18 -7.94 10.42
N ARG A 326 -20.10 -8.48 11.02
CA ARG A 326 -19.71 -9.88 10.89
C ARG A 326 -19.71 -10.35 9.42
N ARG A 327 -19.31 -9.45 8.52
CA ARG A 327 -19.28 -9.59 7.06
C ARG A 327 -20.64 -9.78 6.39
N HIS A 328 -21.72 -9.48 7.09
CA HIS A 328 -23.05 -9.38 6.50
C HIS A 328 -23.21 -8.12 5.66
N ARG A 329 -24.24 -8.17 4.82
CA ARG A 329 -24.57 -7.14 3.84
C ARG A 329 -25.77 -6.32 4.30
N ILE A 330 -25.79 -5.04 3.95
CA ILE A 330 -26.97 -4.17 4.02
C ILE A 330 -27.21 -3.64 2.61
N TYR A 331 -28.36 -3.96 2.01
CA TYR A 331 -28.63 -3.67 0.59
C TYR A 331 -30.08 -3.18 0.38
N ASN A 332 -30.38 -2.69 -0.83
CA ASN A 332 -31.61 -1.95 -1.17
C ASN A 332 -31.89 -0.74 -0.25
N MET A 333 -30.83 -0.08 0.22
CA MET A 333 -30.90 0.99 1.20
C MET A 333 -30.77 2.37 0.55
N THR A 334 -31.68 3.29 0.83
CA THR A 334 -31.56 4.67 0.33
C THR A 334 -31.50 5.68 1.46
N SER A 335 -30.70 6.72 1.27
CA SER A 335 -30.65 7.88 2.16
C SER A 335 -30.63 9.19 1.36
N ASP A 336 -31.67 10.00 1.53
CA ASP A 336 -31.78 11.34 0.93
C ASP A 336 -31.21 12.45 1.83
N ALA A 337 -30.65 12.07 2.99
CA ALA A 337 -30.02 12.97 3.94
C ALA A 337 -28.50 13.05 3.76
N GLY A 338 -27.97 12.51 2.66
CA GLY A 338 -26.55 12.55 2.31
C GLY A 338 -25.65 11.60 3.08
N THR A 339 -26.16 10.83 4.05
CA THR A 339 -25.36 9.90 4.85
C THR A 339 -26.12 8.64 5.25
N VAL A 340 -25.45 7.53 5.55
CA VAL A 340 -26.07 6.38 6.24
C VAL A 340 -25.97 6.58 7.76
N PHE A 341 -24.79 6.92 8.25
CA PHE A 341 -24.57 7.37 9.63
C PHE A 341 -24.22 8.85 9.62
N SER A 342 -24.87 9.65 10.47
CA SER A 342 -24.57 11.09 10.51
C SER A 342 -23.13 11.32 11.00
N ASN A 343 -22.72 10.66 12.10
CA ASN A 343 -21.35 10.63 12.58
C ASN A 343 -21.01 9.28 13.25
N ILE A 344 -19.72 8.99 13.38
CA ILE A 344 -19.18 7.98 14.30
C ILE A 344 -18.49 8.72 15.44
N LYS A 345 -18.86 8.44 16.70
CA LYS A 345 -18.25 9.08 17.88
C LYS A 345 -16.83 8.58 18.14
N ALA A 346 -16.04 9.38 18.85
CA ALA A 346 -14.78 8.91 19.42
C ALA A 346 -14.99 7.66 20.31
N GLY A 347 -14.17 6.64 20.10
CA GLY A 347 -14.28 5.32 20.75
C GLY A 347 -15.33 4.37 20.14
N ALA A 348 -16.21 4.85 19.26
CA ALA A 348 -17.12 3.99 18.50
C ALA A 348 -16.40 3.36 17.30
N VAL A 349 -16.89 2.19 16.88
CA VAL A 349 -16.28 1.40 15.80
C VAL A 349 -17.37 0.93 14.84
N LEU A 350 -17.21 1.18 13.55
CA LEU A 350 -18.05 0.61 12.49
C LEU A 350 -17.18 -0.34 11.67
N LYS A 351 -17.49 -1.64 11.67
CA LYS A 351 -16.64 -2.61 10.97
C LYS A 351 -17.37 -3.78 10.33
N ASN A 352 -16.71 -4.42 9.36
CA ASN A 352 -17.09 -5.70 8.77
C ASN A 352 -18.48 -5.70 8.12
N VAL A 353 -18.85 -4.64 7.39
CA VAL A 353 -20.15 -4.54 6.71
C VAL A 353 -19.93 -4.24 5.23
N THR A 354 -20.69 -4.93 4.37
CA THR A 354 -20.82 -4.57 2.95
C THR A 354 -22.12 -3.82 2.71
N PHE A 355 -22.05 -2.60 2.18
CA PHE A 355 -23.21 -1.77 1.85
C PHE A 355 -23.50 -1.76 0.35
N GLY A 356 -24.77 -1.82 -0.03
CA GLY A 356 -25.23 -1.62 -1.40
C GLY A 356 -24.99 -2.78 -2.37
N SER A 357 -24.81 -4.00 -1.84
CA SER A 357 -24.62 -5.21 -2.63
C SER A 357 -25.41 -6.38 -2.07
N GLN A 358 -26.27 -6.97 -2.89
CA GLN A 358 -27.04 -8.15 -2.51
C GLN A 358 -26.19 -9.43 -2.55
N ASP A 359 -25.22 -9.52 -3.44
CA ASP A 359 -24.37 -10.71 -3.62
C ASP A 359 -22.98 -10.56 -2.97
N GLY A 360 -22.63 -9.36 -2.52
CA GLY A 360 -21.33 -9.03 -1.93
C GLY A 360 -20.24 -8.70 -2.95
N SER A 361 -20.54 -8.71 -4.25
CA SER A 361 -19.57 -8.55 -5.34
C SER A 361 -19.85 -7.37 -6.27
N GLY A 362 -21.11 -6.93 -6.37
CA GLY A 362 -21.50 -5.82 -7.24
C GLY A 362 -22.59 -4.92 -6.65
N TYR A 363 -22.73 -3.73 -7.22
CA TYR A 363 -23.79 -2.78 -6.87
C TYR A 363 -25.18 -3.37 -7.16
N ASP A 364 -26.10 -3.26 -6.19
CA ASP A 364 -27.45 -3.81 -6.26
C ASP A 364 -28.44 -3.04 -7.18
N ASN A 365 -28.02 -1.90 -7.74
CA ASN A 365 -28.85 -1.00 -8.57
C ASN A 365 -30.03 -0.32 -7.85
N ALA A 366 -30.09 -0.39 -6.53
CA ALA A 366 -31.18 0.18 -5.73
C ALA A 366 -30.67 1.09 -4.61
N SER A 367 -29.54 0.74 -4.00
CA SER A 367 -28.97 1.46 -2.88
C SER A 367 -28.39 2.80 -3.32
N ALA A 368 -28.61 3.87 -2.55
CA ALA A 368 -28.11 5.19 -2.93
C ALA A 368 -27.95 6.12 -1.73
N ILE A 369 -26.94 6.98 -1.81
CA ILE A 369 -26.74 8.10 -0.90
C ILE A 369 -26.90 9.38 -1.73
N SER A 370 -27.92 10.18 -1.41
CA SER A 370 -28.23 11.41 -2.11
C SER A 370 -28.27 12.60 -1.16
N MET A 371 -27.65 13.72 -1.55
CA MET A 371 -27.70 14.98 -0.82
C MET A 371 -28.16 16.10 -1.75
N THR A 372 -29.26 16.79 -1.40
CA THR A 372 -29.74 17.97 -2.14
C THR A 372 -29.80 19.21 -1.26
N GLY A 373 -29.29 20.35 -1.76
CA GLY A 373 -29.78 21.66 -1.33
C GLY A 373 -29.14 22.31 -0.10
N THR A 374 -28.05 21.79 0.47
CA THR A 374 -27.20 22.52 1.45
C THR A 374 -25.78 21.92 1.47
N ALA A 375 -24.77 22.72 1.80
CA ALA A 375 -23.39 22.26 1.96
C ALA A 375 -23.19 21.45 3.24
N GLY A 376 -22.36 20.40 3.19
CA GLY A 376 -22.09 19.52 4.32
C GLY A 376 -21.23 18.31 3.95
N ASN A 377 -21.12 17.39 4.91
CA ASN A 377 -20.39 16.13 4.78
C ASN A 377 -21.32 15.05 4.22
N THR A 378 -20.87 14.30 3.21
CA THR A 378 -21.64 13.22 2.59
C THR A 378 -20.79 11.98 2.30
N GLY A 379 -21.41 10.80 2.41
CA GLY A 379 -20.80 9.47 2.29
C GLY A 379 -21.55 8.43 3.10
N LEU A 380 -21.06 7.19 3.24
CA LEU A 380 -21.64 6.26 4.21
C LEU A 380 -21.72 6.90 5.61
N VAL A 381 -20.67 7.61 5.99
CA VAL A 381 -20.56 8.37 7.22
C VAL A 381 -20.44 9.87 6.90
N GLY A 382 -21.16 10.73 7.61
CA GLY A 382 -20.92 12.18 7.52
C GLY A 382 -19.56 12.55 8.10
N THR A 383 -19.41 12.42 9.42
CA THR A 383 -18.13 12.70 10.11
C THR A 383 -17.65 11.51 10.93
N ASN A 384 -16.43 11.05 10.70
CA ASN A 384 -15.80 10.03 11.53
C ASN A 384 -14.93 10.68 12.63
N TYR A 385 -15.21 10.40 13.90
CA TYR A 385 -14.30 10.65 15.03
C TYR A 385 -13.82 9.35 15.69
N GLY A 386 -14.29 8.20 15.22
CA GLY A 386 -13.98 6.88 15.76
C GLY A 386 -13.16 6.05 14.78
N THR A 387 -13.43 4.74 14.74
CA THR A 387 -12.78 3.81 13.81
C THR A 387 -13.78 3.30 12.78
N ILE A 388 -13.40 3.32 11.51
CA ILE A 388 -14.10 2.64 10.42
C ILE A 388 -13.13 1.61 9.84
N GLU A 389 -13.50 0.34 9.84
CA GLU A 389 -12.60 -0.75 9.50
C GLU A 389 -13.30 -1.80 8.62
N ASN A 390 -12.64 -2.29 7.59
CA ASN A 390 -13.17 -3.40 6.78
C ASN A 390 -14.61 -3.16 6.27
N ILE A 391 -14.84 -1.97 5.72
CA ILE A 391 -16.12 -1.60 5.11
C ILE A 391 -16.00 -1.67 3.60
N ILE A 392 -16.95 -2.33 2.94
CA ILE A 392 -17.08 -2.34 1.49
C ILE A 392 -18.32 -1.54 1.09
N ASN A 393 -18.12 -0.42 0.38
CA ASN A 393 -19.21 0.41 -0.10
C ASN A 393 -19.45 0.23 -1.60
N TYR A 394 -20.63 -0.25 -1.99
CA TYR A 394 -21.11 -0.20 -3.38
C TYR A 394 -22.13 0.91 -3.62
N MET A 395 -22.56 1.62 -2.57
CA MET A 395 -23.59 2.65 -2.71
C MET A 395 -23.01 3.89 -3.43
N PRO A 396 -23.58 4.31 -4.57
CA PRO A 396 -23.20 5.57 -5.20
C PRO A 396 -23.56 6.76 -4.30
N VAL A 397 -22.69 7.76 -4.29
CA VAL A 397 -22.87 9.02 -3.57
C VAL A 397 -23.14 10.14 -4.57
N THR A 398 -24.34 10.68 -4.56
CA THR A 398 -24.73 11.82 -5.41
C THR A 398 -24.97 13.06 -4.56
N ALA A 399 -24.20 14.10 -4.81
CA ALA A 399 -24.36 15.40 -4.16
C ALA A 399 -24.74 16.48 -5.18
N VAL A 400 -25.77 17.27 -4.84
CA VAL A 400 -26.21 18.43 -5.63
C VAL A 400 -26.08 19.68 -4.78
N SER A 401 -25.06 20.49 -5.04
CA SER A 401 -24.85 21.76 -4.33
C SER A 401 -25.67 22.89 -4.98
N ALA A 402 -26.28 23.74 -4.16
CA ALA A 402 -27.00 24.93 -4.62
C ALA A 402 -26.36 26.22 -4.06
N ALA A 403 -26.35 27.28 -4.87
CA ALA A 403 -25.92 28.61 -4.47
C ALA A 403 -27.13 29.49 -4.06
N PRO A 404 -26.98 30.41 -3.08
CA PRO A 404 -25.82 30.58 -2.20
C PRO A 404 -25.80 29.52 -1.10
N ALA A 405 -24.67 28.85 -0.90
CA ALA A 405 -24.56 27.87 0.18
C ALA A 405 -24.46 28.62 1.52
N ALA A 406 -25.39 28.35 2.43
CA ALA A 406 -25.28 28.83 3.80
C ALA A 406 -24.06 28.17 4.48
N GLN A 407 -23.05 29.00 4.77
CA GLN A 407 -21.96 28.83 5.76
C GLN A 407 -20.88 27.73 5.53
N ASN A 408 -21.12 26.57 4.90
CA ASN A 408 -20.17 25.44 4.95
C ASN A 408 -19.58 24.99 3.61
N GLU A 409 -18.43 24.30 3.65
CA GLU A 409 -17.78 23.60 2.52
C GLU A 409 -18.53 22.30 2.18
N VAL A 410 -18.37 21.79 0.96
CA VAL A 410 -18.89 20.46 0.59
C VAL A 410 -17.74 19.46 0.70
N ARG A 411 -17.94 18.40 1.49
CA ARG A 411 -16.94 17.34 1.69
C ARG A 411 -17.59 15.99 1.39
N ALA A 412 -17.14 15.33 0.34
CA ALA A 412 -17.75 14.09 -0.14
C ALA A 412 -16.74 12.95 -0.15
N GLY A 413 -17.13 11.81 0.40
CA GLY A 413 -16.40 10.55 0.31
C GLY A 413 -17.35 9.38 0.13
N GLY A 414 -16.86 8.26 -0.40
CA GLY A 414 -17.63 7.02 -0.44
C GLY A 414 -17.83 6.45 0.97
N ILE A 415 -16.79 6.53 1.80
CA ILE A 415 -16.81 6.05 3.19
C ILE A 415 -17.18 7.17 4.16
N ALA A 416 -16.49 8.30 4.11
CA ALA A 416 -16.72 9.41 5.03
C ALA A 416 -16.73 10.77 4.34
N GLY A 417 -17.59 11.70 4.72
CA GLY A 417 -17.46 13.08 4.25
C GLY A 417 -16.24 13.78 4.85
N SER A 418 -16.07 13.67 6.17
CA SER A 418 -14.87 14.10 6.91
C SER A 418 -14.37 13.00 7.83
N ASN A 419 -13.05 12.86 7.91
CA ASN A 419 -12.38 11.92 8.81
C ASN A 419 -11.51 12.69 9.81
N TYR A 420 -11.76 12.47 11.10
CA TYR A 420 -10.96 12.92 12.24
C TYR A 420 -10.48 11.74 13.10
N GLY A 421 -10.83 10.50 12.73
CA GLY A 421 -10.36 9.29 13.38
C GLY A 421 -9.62 8.39 12.38
N ARG A 422 -9.75 7.07 12.54
CA ARG A 422 -9.08 6.06 11.70
C ARG A 422 -10.03 5.46 10.67
N ILE A 423 -9.55 5.32 9.44
CA ILE A 423 -10.17 4.50 8.40
C ILE A 423 -9.15 3.46 7.93
N SER A 424 -9.44 2.18 8.09
CA SER A 424 -8.54 1.10 7.68
C SER A 424 -9.25 0.02 6.88
N ASP A 425 -8.56 -0.59 5.92
CA ASP A 425 -9.02 -1.79 5.21
C ASP A 425 -10.37 -1.59 4.49
N CYS A 426 -10.69 -0.35 4.11
CA CYS A 426 -11.97 0.00 3.52
C CYS A 426 -11.90 0.08 1.99
N ILE A 427 -12.96 -0.35 1.32
CA ILE A 427 -13.08 -0.33 -0.14
C ILE A 427 -14.30 0.49 -0.55
N ASN A 428 -14.09 1.52 -1.36
CA ASN A 428 -15.18 2.21 -2.06
C ASN A 428 -15.27 1.76 -3.53
N ASN A 429 -16.34 1.04 -3.86
CA ASN A 429 -16.74 0.69 -5.23
C ASN A 429 -17.85 1.60 -5.77
N GLY A 430 -18.54 2.34 -4.90
CA GLY A 430 -19.61 3.25 -5.29
C GLY A 430 -19.10 4.52 -5.99
N ASP A 431 -19.70 4.87 -7.11
CA ASP A 431 -19.37 6.11 -7.82
C ASP A 431 -19.76 7.35 -7.01
N ILE A 432 -18.95 8.40 -7.12
CA ILE A 432 -19.19 9.69 -6.48
C ILE A 432 -19.44 10.74 -7.55
N SER A 433 -20.62 11.36 -7.52
CA SER A 433 -21.03 12.38 -8.48
C SER A 433 -21.43 13.67 -7.77
N LEU A 434 -20.78 14.77 -8.14
CA LEU A 434 -21.12 16.10 -7.64
C LEU A 434 -21.56 17.00 -8.80
N THR A 435 -22.75 17.60 -8.66
CA THR A 435 -23.31 18.54 -9.64
C THR A 435 -23.76 19.85 -8.99
N GLY A 436 -24.03 20.87 -9.82
CA GLY A 436 -24.62 22.14 -9.40
C GLY A 436 -23.63 23.29 -9.32
N ALA A 437 -23.90 24.26 -8.46
CA ALA A 437 -23.03 25.41 -8.24
C ALA A 437 -22.91 25.70 -6.74
N SER A 438 -21.69 25.94 -6.29
CA SER A 438 -21.33 26.34 -4.93
C SER A 438 -20.47 27.59 -5.01
N ASP A 439 -20.56 28.51 -4.05
CA ASP A 439 -19.60 29.61 -3.85
C ASP A 439 -18.50 29.26 -2.83
N LYS A 440 -18.53 28.03 -2.31
CA LYS A 440 -17.61 27.50 -1.28
C LYS A 440 -16.68 26.44 -1.85
N MET A 441 -15.58 26.18 -1.13
CA MET A 441 -14.64 25.11 -1.47
C MET A 441 -15.31 23.74 -1.37
N ILE A 442 -14.87 22.86 -2.25
CA ILE A 442 -15.39 21.50 -2.39
C ILE A 442 -14.19 20.56 -2.36
N PHE A 443 -14.28 19.55 -1.49
CA PHE A 443 -13.28 18.52 -1.29
C PHE A 443 -13.91 17.15 -1.51
N ILE A 444 -13.34 16.36 -2.41
CA ILE A 444 -13.90 15.05 -2.78
C ILE A 444 -12.81 13.99 -2.73
N GLY A 445 -13.02 12.94 -1.94
CA GLY A 445 -12.21 11.73 -1.98
C GLY A 445 -13.05 10.54 -2.39
N GLY A 446 -12.45 9.47 -2.90
CA GLY A 446 -13.15 8.19 -3.00
C GLY A 446 -13.41 7.57 -1.62
N ILE A 447 -12.48 7.77 -0.67
CA ILE A 447 -12.65 7.35 0.73
C ILE A 447 -13.20 8.51 1.56
N THR A 448 -12.50 9.65 1.60
CA THR A 448 -12.92 10.82 2.38
C THR A 448 -12.78 12.16 1.68
N GLY A 449 -13.76 13.05 1.84
CA GLY A 449 -13.64 14.42 1.35
C GLY A 449 -12.50 15.17 2.02
N TRP A 450 -12.39 15.04 3.34
CA TRP A 450 -11.41 15.74 4.16
C TRP A 450 -10.85 14.80 5.23
N ALA A 451 -9.53 14.64 5.27
CA ALA A 451 -8.78 13.96 6.31
C ALA A 451 -8.15 14.99 7.25
N ALA A 452 -8.44 14.91 8.54
CA ALA A 452 -7.92 15.78 9.60
C ALA A 452 -7.33 14.94 10.73
N LYS A 453 -6.41 15.58 11.47
CA LYS A 453 -5.38 14.96 12.30
C LYS A 453 -5.84 13.96 13.39
N GLU A 454 -5.39 12.72 13.23
CA GLU A 454 -4.75 11.81 14.22
C GLU A 454 -3.53 11.16 13.50
N SER A 455 -2.60 10.49 14.21
CA SER A 455 -1.56 9.67 13.54
C SER A 455 -2.24 8.49 12.82
N GLU A 456 -1.84 8.19 11.58
CA GLU A 456 -2.49 7.17 10.71
C GLU A 456 -3.98 7.43 10.45
N CYS A 457 -4.28 8.32 9.50
CA CYS A 457 -5.65 8.75 9.23
C CYS A 457 -6.38 7.78 8.30
N ILE A 458 -5.68 7.24 7.29
CA ILE A 458 -6.24 6.30 6.31
C ILE A 458 -5.19 5.26 5.92
N GLU A 459 -5.51 3.98 6.04
CA GLU A 459 -4.58 2.90 5.69
C GLU A 459 -5.26 1.73 4.97
N ASN A 460 -4.47 1.01 4.17
CA ASN A 460 -4.87 -0.22 3.47
C ASN A 460 -6.21 -0.10 2.74
N SER A 461 -6.55 1.09 2.25
CA SER A 461 -7.88 1.41 1.74
C SER A 461 -7.84 1.68 0.25
N SER A 462 -8.91 1.31 -0.44
CA SER A 462 -8.98 1.34 -1.89
C SER A 462 -10.21 2.07 -2.41
N ASN A 463 -10.03 2.92 -3.42
CA ASN A 463 -11.12 3.46 -4.20
C ASN A 463 -11.12 2.91 -5.63
N ASN A 464 -12.21 2.25 -5.99
CA ASN A 464 -12.49 1.75 -7.33
C ASN A 464 -13.65 2.53 -8.00
N GLY A 465 -14.49 3.20 -7.20
CA GLY A 465 -15.57 4.05 -7.69
C GLY A 465 -15.04 5.26 -8.46
N SER A 466 -15.71 5.62 -9.56
CA SER A 466 -15.37 6.81 -10.34
C SER A 466 -15.80 8.09 -9.63
N ILE A 467 -15.02 9.16 -9.79
CA ILE A 467 -15.33 10.48 -9.25
C ILE A 467 -15.66 11.40 -10.41
N THR A 468 -16.89 11.92 -10.44
CA THR A 468 -17.37 12.84 -11.45
C THR A 468 -17.74 14.18 -10.84
N ILE A 469 -17.14 15.26 -11.37
CA ILE A 469 -17.38 16.62 -10.90
C ILE A 469 -17.87 17.48 -12.08
N ASP A 470 -19.13 17.91 -11.98
CA ASP A 470 -19.73 18.91 -12.86
C ASP A 470 -20.19 20.11 -12.01
N ASN A 471 -19.23 20.81 -11.40
CA ASN A 471 -19.48 21.87 -10.43
C ASN A 471 -18.49 23.05 -10.53
N GLN A 472 -19.02 24.27 -10.55
CA GLN A 472 -18.24 25.49 -10.77
C GLN A 472 -17.12 25.79 -9.75
N ASN A 473 -17.05 25.19 -8.55
CA ASN A 473 -16.02 25.51 -7.55
C ASN A 473 -15.38 24.29 -6.87
N ALA A 474 -15.01 23.29 -7.66
CA ALA A 474 -14.20 22.17 -7.18
C ALA A 474 -12.80 22.64 -6.76
N GLN A 475 -12.48 22.60 -5.46
CA GLN A 475 -11.17 23.04 -4.98
C GLN A 475 -10.18 21.89 -5.03
N ALA A 476 -10.54 20.72 -4.51
CA ALA A 476 -9.68 19.55 -4.59
C ALA A 476 -10.45 18.24 -4.74
N ALA A 477 -9.90 17.31 -5.53
CA ALA A 477 -10.43 15.95 -5.59
C ALA A 477 -9.33 14.91 -5.76
N ALA A 478 -9.54 13.72 -5.18
CA ALA A 478 -8.68 12.58 -5.38
C ALA A 478 -9.36 11.24 -5.11
N GLY A 479 -8.70 10.14 -5.47
CA GLY A 479 -9.19 8.80 -5.23
C GLY A 479 -9.29 8.41 -3.76
N ILE A 480 -8.43 8.92 -2.87
CA ILE A 480 -8.51 8.60 -1.44
C ILE A 480 -9.06 9.80 -0.65
N ALA A 481 -8.32 10.91 -0.62
CA ALA A 481 -8.65 12.08 0.17
C ALA A 481 -8.67 13.35 -0.68
N GLY A 482 -9.80 14.07 -0.70
CA GLY A 482 -9.87 15.37 -1.38
C GLY A 482 -8.88 16.37 -0.79
N MET A 483 -8.84 16.44 0.55
CA MET A 483 -7.90 17.25 1.31
C MET A 483 -7.34 16.48 2.50
N ILE A 484 -6.06 16.71 2.79
CA ILE A 484 -5.38 16.28 4.01
C ILE A 484 -4.99 17.52 4.80
N GLN A 485 -5.35 17.56 6.08
CA GLN A 485 -4.97 18.61 7.02
C GLN A 485 -4.34 17.97 8.27
N GLY A 486 -3.18 17.34 8.06
CA GLY A 486 -2.58 16.43 9.03
C GLY A 486 -3.16 15.01 8.94
N GLY A 487 -2.35 14.03 9.37
CA GLY A 487 -2.65 12.60 9.26
C GLY A 487 -1.95 11.94 8.08
N ASP A 488 -1.70 10.64 8.21
CA ASP A 488 -0.97 9.84 7.21
C ASP A 488 -1.95 9.08 6.31
N ILE A 489 -1.55 8.87 5.05
CA ILE A 489 -2.18 7.94 4.11
C ILE A 489 -1.15 6.88 3.74
N VAL A 490 -1.43 5.62 4.09
CA VAL A 490 -0.44 4.54 3.97
C VAL A 490 -1.05 3.34 3.25
N SER A 491 -0.33 2.77 2.28
CA SER A 491 -0.72 1.53 1.59
C SER A 491 -2.10 1.62 0.91
N CYS A 492 -2.49 2.80 0.42
CA CYS A 492 -3.79 3.02 -0.21
C CYS A 492 -3.71 3.00 -1.74
N THR A 493 -4.78 2.55 -2.40
CA THR A 493 -4.83 2.44 -3.86
C THR A 493 -6.03 3.15 -4.47
N SER A 494 -5.85 3.84 -5.60
CA SER A 494 -6.97 4.37 -6.39
C SER A 494 -6.93 3.85 -7.81
N SER A 495 -8.04 3.24 -8.25
CA SER A 495 -8.25 2.80 -9.63
C SER A 495 -9.44 3.51 -10.31
N GLY A 496 -10.28 4.20 -9.53
CA GLY A 496 -11.42 4.95 -10.04
C GLY A 496 -11.01 6.14 -10.92
N LYS A 497 -11.72 6.34 -12.04
CA LYS A 497 -11.48 7.47 -12.95
C LYS A 497 -11.91 8.78 -12.31
N ILE A 498 -11.09 9.82 -12.41
CA ILE A 498 -11.42 11.18 -11.95
C ILE A 498 -11.76 12.03 -13.17
N THR A 499 -13.04 12.42 -13.28
CA THR A 499 -13.56 13.25 -14.37
C THR A 499 -14.03 14.59 -13.85
N VAL A 500 -13.49 15.68 -14.39
CA VAL A 500 -13.87 17.05 -14.01
C VAL A 500 -14.24 17.82 -15.27
N ARG A 501 -15.51 18.22 -15.40
CA ARG A 501 -16.08 18.82 -16.63
C ARG A 501 -16.33 20.33 -16.56
N LYS A 502 -16.58 20.82 -15.35
CA LYS A 502 -16.70 22.24 -15.04
C LYS A 502 -16.00 22.45 -13.72
N SER A 503 -15.02 23.35 -13.70
CA SER A 503 -14.49 23.97 -12.48
C SER A 503 -13.98 25.35 -12.85
N SER A 504 -14.56 26.37 -12.23
CA SER A 504 -14.14 27.78 -12.31
C SER A 504 -13.51 28.28 -11.00
N GLY A 505 -13.25 27.38 -10.06
CA GLY A 505 -12.59 27.69 -8.81
C GLY A 505 -11.22 28.33 -9.07
N LYS A 506 -10.86 29.34 -8.28
CA LYS A 506 -9.49 29.86 -8.31
C LYS A 506 -8.58 28.76 -7.71
N ASN A 507 -7.81 28.11 -8.58
CA ASN A 507 -6.83 27.08 -8.26
C ASN A 507 -7.43 25.72 -7.82
N SER A 508 -7.86 24.90 -8.79
CA SER A 508 -8.27 23.51 -8.52
C SER A 508 -7.07 22.56 -8.46
N TYR A 509 -7.14 21.56 -7.58
CA TYR A 509 -6.09 20.59 -7.31
C TYR A 509 -6.56 19.14 -7.44
N PHE A 510 -5.84 18.30 -8.18
CA PHE A 510 -6.28 16.93 -8.43
C PHE A 510 -5.17 15.93 -8.16
N GLY A 511 -5.44 14.93 -7.33
CA GLY A 511 -4.49 13.86 -7.00
C GLY A 511 -5.10 12.50 -7.27
N GLY A 512 -4.29 11.45 -7.45
CA GLY A 512 -4.82 10.09 -7.48
C GLY A 512 -5.11 9.61 -6.06
N ILE A 513 -4.30 10.07 -5.11
CA ILE A 513 -4.43 9.75 -3.68
C ILE A 513 -4.91 10.97 -2.90
N ALA A 514 -4.25 12.13 -3.05
CA ALA A 514 -4.57 13.34 -2.30
C ALA A 514 -4.69 14.58 -3.19
N GLY A 515 -5.81 15.29 -3.14
CA GLY A 515 -6.00 16.50 -3.96
C GLY A 515 -5.15 17.65 -3.44
N PHE A 516 -5.33 17.98 -2.16
CA PHE A 516 -4.67 19.09 -1.47
C PHE A 516 -4.09 18.64 -0.14
N VAL A 517 -2.76 18.75 0.02
CA VAL A 517 -2.09 18.45 1.28
C VAL A 517 -1.76 19.76 1.97
N GLN A 518 -2.49 20.04 3.05
CA GLN A 518 -2.20 21.13 3.96
C GLN A 518 -1.32 20.63 5.11
N ILE A 519 -0.17 21.26 5.25
CA ILE A 519 0.78 20.97 6.33
C ILE A 519 0.15 21.32 7.69
N HIS A 520 0.24 20.40 8.66
CA HIS A 520 -0.04 20.62 10.09
C HIS A 520 1.26 20.58 10.92
N SER A 521 1.18 20.90 12.22
CA SER A 521 2.31 20.92 13.16
C SER A 521 3.21 19.67 13.16
N ASP A 522 2.65 18.50 12.86
CA ASP A 522 3.32 17.19 13.03
C ASP A 522 3.79 16.60 11.69
N GLY A 523 3.56 17.31 10.58
CA GLY A 523 3.79 16.80 9.23
C GLY A 523 2.65 15.92 8.69
N SER A 524 2.86 15.32 7.51
CA SER A 524 1.95 14.33 6.91
C SER A 524 2.73 13.40 5.99
N ARG A 525 2.40 12.11 6.02
CA ARG A 525 3.06 11.09 5.19
C ARG A 525 2.07 10.49 4.20
N ILE A 526 2.50 10.33 2.95
CA ILE A 526 1.79 9.59 1.92
C ILE A 526 2.74 8.50 1.44
N GLU A 527 2.50 7.27 1.86
CA GLU A 527 3.48 6.19 1.74
C GLU A 527 2.90 4.94 1.10
N ASN A 528 3.68 4.31 0.23
CA ASN A 528 3.35 3.03 -0.40
C ASN A 528 1.97 3.04 -1.10
N CYS A 529 1.57 4.20 -1.63
CA CYS A 529 0.28 4.38 -2.27
C CYS A 529 0.39 4.25 -3.78
N ALA A 530 -0.65 3.72 -4.43
CA ALA A 530 -0.66 3.50 -5.86
C ALA A 530 -1.88 4.13 -6.56
N ASN A 531 -1.67 4.76 -7.71
CA ASN A 531 -2.75 5.26 -8.56
C ASN A 531 -2.69 4.66 -9.98
N THR A 532 -3.81 4.06 -10.38
CA THR A 532 -4.09 3.56 -11.74
C THR A 532 -5.33 4.22 -12.36
N GLY A 533 -6.06 5.04 -11.60
CA GLY A 533 -7.23 5.78 -12.07
C GLY A 533 -6.86 6.95 -12.99
N GLU A 534 -7.42 6.94 -14.20
CA GLU A 534 -7.20 7.98 -15.23
C GLU A 534 -7.75 9.34 -14.80
N PHE A 535 -7.06 10.42 -15.18
CA PHE A 535 -7.55 11.80 -15.08
C PHE A 535 -8.14 12.28 -16.40
N ASP A 536 -9.42 12.67 -16.37
CA ASP A 536 -10.09 13.37 -17.47
C ASP A 536 -10.48 14.79 -17.02
N LEU A 537 -9.53 15.71 -17.22
CA LEU A 537 -9.64 17.11 -16.83
C LEU A 537 -9.95 17.97 -18.07
N ASP A 538 -11.23 18.08 -18.42
CA ASP A 538 -11.71 18.92 -19.52
C ASP A 538 -12.39 20.19 -19.01
N ASN A 539 -11.99 21.34 -19.56
CA ASN A 539 -12.67 22.62 -19.35
C ASN A 539 -12.65 23.08 -17.87
N THR A 540 -11.48 23.03 -17.25
CA THR A 540 -11.26 23.26 -15.81
C THR A 540 -10.27 24.39 -15.51
N ALA A 541 -10.33 24.92 -14.28
CA ALA A 541 -9.37 25.84 -13.70
C ALA A 541 -8.25 25.11 -12.91
N VAL A 542 -7.62 24.12 -13.54
CA VAL A 542 -6.54 23.33 -12.90
C VAL A 542 -5.35 24.24 -12.63
N PHE A 543 -4.87 24.21 -11.40
CA PHE A 543 -3.60 24.80 -11.02
C PHE A 543 -2.53 23.75 -10.73
N GLY A 544 -2.91 22.62 -10.10
CA GLY A 544 -2.00 21.51 -9.84
C GLY A 544 -2.71 20.18 -10.04
N ALA A 545 -2.12 19.26 -10.82
CA ALA A 545 -2.55 17.88 -10.76
C ALA A 545 -1.35 16.92 -10.73
N GLY A 546 -1.43 15.92 -9.86
CA GLY A 546 -0.42 14.90 -9.71
C GLY A 546 -1.03 13.52 -9.73
N GLY A 547 -0.32 12.54 -10.27
CA GLY A 547 -0.80 11.16 -10.22
C GLY A 547 -1.00 10.65 -8.79
N ILE A 548 -0.29 11.19 -7.80
CA ILE A 548 -0.51 10.93 -6.37
C ILE A 548 -1.09 12.16 -5.66
N VAL A 549 -0.41 13.31 -5.76
CA VAL A 549 -0.75 14.54 -5.03
C VAL A 549 -0.99 15.73 -5.97
N GLY A 550 -2.14 16.39 -5.87
CA GLY A 550 -2.39 17.61 -6.65
C GLY A 550 -1.47 18.77 -6.26
N ILE A 551 -1.45 19.11 -4.98
CA ILE A 551 -0.56 20.12 -4.43
C ILE A 551 -0.16 19.84 -2.98
N ILE A 552 1.07 20.20 -2.65
CA ILE A 552 1.56 20.37 -1.28
C ILE A 552 1.54 21.86 -0.98
N HIS A 553 0.59 22.33 -0.17
CA HIS A 553 0.33 23.76 0.06
C HIS A 553 0.46 24.15 1.54
N ARG A 554 0.84 25.41 1.79
CA ARG A 554 1.27 25.88 3.11
C ARG A 554 0.19 26.57 3.95
N TYR A 555 0.14 26.17 5.23
CA TYR A 555 -0.15 26.99 6.43
C TYR A 555 0.34 26.29 7.74
N ALA A 556 1.49 25.59 7.84
CA ALA A 556 2.04 25.16 9.15
C ALA A 556 3.49 24.62 9.12
N PHE A 557 3.87 23.96 10.23
CA PHE A 557 5.16 23.89 10.91
C PHE A 557 5.96 22.54 10.78
N GLY A 558 5.43 21.50 10.10
CA GLY A 558 6.08 20.17 9.92
C GLY A 558 6.31 19.76 8.44
N PRO A 559 7.10 18.71 8.14
CA PRO A 559 7.38 18.28 6.77
C PRO A 559 6.30 17.38 6.15
N VAL A 560 6.18 17.39 4.82
CA VAL A 560 5.41 16.41 4.05
C VAL A 560 6.35 15.41 3.40
N ILE A 561 6.08 14.12 3.61
CA ILE A 561 6.86 13.01 3.04
C ILE A 561 5.96 12.23 2.09
N ILE A 562 6.39 12.12 0.84
CA ILE A 562 5.77 11.22 -0.16
C ILE A 562 6.81 10.16 -0.47
N SER A 563 6.56 8.89 -0.14
CA SER A 563 7.56 7.84 -0.31
C SER A 563 7.03 6.50 -0.78
N GLY A 564 7.75 5.84 -1.68
CA GLY A 564 7.36 4.51 -2.16
C GLY A 564 6.06 4.50 -2.97
N CYS A 565 5.65 5.65 -3.50
CA CYS A 565 4.37 5.78 -4.21
C CYS A 565 4.53 5.52 -5.72
N GLU A 566 3.49 4.94 -6.33
CA GLU A 566 3.49 4.54 -7.73
C GLU A 566 2.31 5.15 -8.50
N ASN A 567 2.59 5.86 -9.59
CA ASN A 567 1.56 6.29 -10.52
C ASN A 567 1.72 5.59 -11.87
N SER A 568 0.70 4.85 -12.28
CA SER A 568 0.58 4.26 -13.64
C SER A 568 -0.54 4.88 -14.47
N ALA A 569 -1.32 5.81 -13.90
CA ALA A 569 -2.34 6.52 -14.64
C ALA A 569 -1.78 7.69 -15.44
N ASP A 570 -2.34 7.91 -16.63
CA ASP A 570 -2.05 9.12 -17.38
C ASP A 570 -2.59 10.36 -16.65
N VAL A 571 -1.71 11.34 -16.45
CA VAL A 571 -2.06 12.67 -15.94
C VAL A 571 -2.26 13.58 -17.13
N PHE A 572 -3.53 13.71 -17.54
CA PHE A 572 -3.91 14.34 -18.78
C PHE A 572 -4.80 15.58 -18.58
N MET A 573 -4.48 16.64 -19.31
CA MET A 573 -5.36 17.82 -19.43
C MET A 573 -5.64 18.18 -20.89
N SER A 574 -6.93 18.27 -21.21
CA SER A 574 -7.37 18.58 -22.58
C SER A 574 -7.64 20.06 -22.83
N LYS A 575 -8.18 20.81 -21.84
CA LYS A 575 -8.50 22.24 -21.96
C LYS A 575 -8.44 22.99 -20.62
N GLN A 576 -7.90 24.21 -20.63
CA GLN A 576 -7.88 25.12 -19.48
C GLN A 576 -8.84 26.31 -19.69
N GLN A 577 -9.72 26.58 -18.73
CA GLN A 577 -10.64 27.73 -18.79
C GLN A 577 -10.01 29.06 -18.36
N THR A 578 -8.97 29.01 -17.53
CA THR A 578 -8.38 30.19 -16.90
C THR A 578 -7.02 30.55 -17.51
N ASN A 579 -6.55 31.76 -17.22
CA ASN A 579 -5.19 32.21 -17.54
C ASN A 579 -4.18 31.91 -16.41
N GLU A 580 -4.49 30.96 -15.51
CA GLU A 580 -3.63 30.64 -14.37
C GLU A 580 -2.46 29.71 -14.75
N ASP A 581 -1.47 29.58 -13.86
CA ASP A 581 -0.39 28.60 -14.03
C ASP A 581 -0.96 27.19 -13.97
N VAL A 582 -0.32 26.27 -14.67
CA VAL A 582 -0.67 24.85 -14.67
C VAL A 582 0.55 24.04 -14.31
N ASN A 583 0.42 23.14 -13.34
CA ASN A 583 1.53 22.33 -12.86
C ASN A 583 1.10 20.86 -12.83
N LEU A 584 1.68 20.03 -13.69
CA LEU A 584 1.43 18.60 -13.73
C LEU A 584 2.64 17.79 -13.28
N GLY A 585 2.40 16.78 -12.45
CA GLY A 585 3.41 15.80 -12.08
C GLY A 585 2.89 14.37 -12.22
N GLY A 586 3.74 13.42 -12.55
CA GLY A 586 3.37 12.01 -12.41
C GLY A 586 3.16 11.62 -10.94
N ILE A 587 3.86 12.27 -10.01
CA ILE A 587 3.64 12.10 -8.55
C ILE A 587 2.93 13.32 -7.97
N ALA A 588 3.52 14.51 -8.10
CA ALA A 588 3.00 15.74 -7.47
C ALA A 588 2.82 16.88 -8.47
N GLY A 589 1.67 17.54 -8.51
CA GLY A 589 1.48 18.71 -9.39
C GLY A 589 2.39 19.87 -9.01
N MET A 590 2.36 20.26 -7.73
CA MET A 590 3.18 21.37 -7.22
C MET A 590 3.53 21.22 -5.74
N CYS A 591 4.71 21.72 -5.38
CA CYS A 591 5.11 21.98 -4.00
C CYS A 591 5.26 23.49 -3.78
N ASP A 592 4.29 24.08 -3.06
CA ASP A 592 4.23 25.52 -2.78
C ASP A 592 4.32 25.83 -1.28
N VAL A 593 5.55 25.97 -0.81
CA VAL A 593 5.85 26.10 0.62
C VAL A 593 6.63 27.39 0.89
N ASN A 594 5.96 28.53 1.13
CA ASN A 594 6.60 29.81 1.55
C ASN A 594 7.45 29.74 2.84
N ASN A 595 8.77 29.51 2.74
CA ASN A 595 9.66 29.29 3.89
C ASN A 595 10.12 30.58 4.59
N LYS A 596 9.19 31.50 4.88
CA LYS A 596 9.51 32.71 5.67
C LYS A 596 9.62 32.43 7.16
N ASP A 597 9.06 31.32 7.64
CA ASP A 597 9.11 30.92 9.04
C ASP A 597 10.03 29.72 9.21
N ALA A 598 11.14 29.92 9.93
CA ALA A 598 12.22 28.97 10.16
C ALA A 598 11.72 27.71 10.90
N TYR A 599 11.53 26.59 10.19
CA TYR A 599 11.26 25.27 10.79
C TYR A 599 12.15 24.17 10.22
N ALA A 600 12.37 23.15 11.06
CA ALA A 600 13.35 22.07 10.91
C ALA A 600 12.72 20.84 10.20
N GLY A 601 12.82 20.80 8.87
CA GLY A 601 12.45 19.63 8.07
C GLY A 601 12.15 20.00 6.63
N ALA A 602 12.86 19.41 5.67
CA ALA A 602 12.53 19.54 4.26
C ALA A 602 11.34 18.64 3.92
N ASN A 603 10.50 19.08 2.97
CA ASN A 603 9.57 18.16 2.33
C ASN A 603 10.37 17.17 1.47
N VAL A 604 9.87 15.95 1.33
CA VAL A 604 10.59 14.89 0.62
C VAL A 604 9.65 14.18 -0.34
N ILE A 605 10.11 13.94 -1.57
CA ILE A 605 9.55 12.94 -2.48
C ILE A 605 10.65 11.91 -2.69
N SER A 606 10.42 10.65 -2.30
CA SER A 606 11.49 9.64 -2.34
C SER A 606 11.02 8.25 -2.77
N SER A 607 11.88 7.54 -3.51
CA SER A 607 11.59 6.16 -3.96
C SER A 607 10.23 6.03 -4.68
N CYS A 608 9.79 7.09 -5.38
CA CYS A 608 8.52 7.09 -6.10
C CYS A 608 8.72 6.78 -7.58
N THR A 609 7.73 6.13 -8.19
CA THR A 609 7.79 5.71 -9.60
C THR A 609 6.59 6.26 -10.38
N ASN A 610 6.86 6.88 -11.53
CA ASN A 610 5.83 7.24 -12.49
C ASN A 610 6.01 6.48 -13.82
N THR A 611 5.00 5.74 -14.24
CA THR A 611 4.93 5.09 -15.56
C THR A 611 3.83 5.69 -16.44
N GLY A 612 2.87 6.42 -15.86
CA GLY A 612 1.81 7.12 -16.58
C GLY A 612 2.31 8.33 -17.36
N LYS A 613 1.70 8.61 -18.52
CA LYS A 613 2.05 9.77 -19.34
C LYS A 613 1.65 11.06 -18.63
N VAL A 614 2.51 12.08 -18.68
CA VAL A 614 2.19 13.45 -18.23
C VAL A 614 2.08 14.33 -19.46
N TYR A 615 0.88 14.79 -19.80
CA TYR A 615 0.64 15.45 -21.09
C TYR A 615 -0.49 16.48 -21.12
N TYR A 616 -0.28 17.51 -21.95
CA TYR A 616 -1.21 18.62 -22.20
C TYR A 616 -1.56 18.77 -23.69
N LYS A 617 -2.85 19.01 -24.00
CA LYS A 617 -3.35 19.01 -25.40
C LYS A 617 -3.84 20.32 -26.03
N GLU A 618 -4.34 21.34 -25.31
CA GLU A 618 -4.82 22.55 -26.02
C GLU A 618 -5.04 23.88 -25.24
N SER A 619 -5.06 24.95 -26.05
CA SER A 619 -4.84 26.39 -25.83
C SER A 619 -5.72 27.11 -24.79
N ARG A 620 -5.06 27.90 -23.92
CA ARG A 620 -5.64 29.09 -23.28
C ARG A 620 -6.43 29.87 -24.34
N GLY A 621 -7.70 30.22 -24.07
CA GLY A 621 -8.51 31.00 -25.01
C GLY A 621 -7.73 32.22 -25.51
N SER A 622 -7.84 32.56 -26.80
CA SER A 622 -7.04 33.57 -27.50
C SER A 622 -6.97 34.95 -26.82
N GLN A 623 -6.18 35.10 -25.76
CA GLN A 623 -5.96 36.36 -25.05
C GLN A 623 -4.47 36.68 -25.02
N ASN A 624 -4.13 37.80 -25.64
CA ASN A 624 -2.79 38.20 -26.04
C ASN A 624 -1.99 38.85 -24.89
N ASN A 625 -2.21 38.43 -23.64
CA ASN A 625 -1.53 39.01 -22.49
C ASN A 625 -1.25 37.93 -21.44
N LEU A 626 -0.15 37.19 -21.63
CA LEU A 626 0.32 36.08 -20.79
C LEU A 626 1.56 36.46 -19.97
N ASP A 627 1.80 37.77 -19.78
CA ASP A 627 2.97 38.25 -19.06
C ASP A 627 3.09 37.59 -17.67
N GLY A 628 4.13 36.75 -17.51
CA GLY A 628 4.48 36.09 -16.26
C GLY A 628 3.75 34.79 -15.92
N LYS A 629 2.95 34.20 -16.83
CA LYS A 629 2.25 32.91 -16.60
C LYS A 629 2.84 31.80 -17.45
N PHE A 630 2.99 30.60 -16.89
CA PHE A 630 3.63 29.46 -17.55
C PHE A 630 3.04 28.12 -17.11
N SER A 631 3.28 27.08 -17.91
CA SER A 631 2.87 25.70 -17.59
C SER A 631 4.11 24.86 -17.30
N THR A 632 3.99 23.90 -16.39
CA THR A 632 5.10 23.06 -15.95
C THR A 632 4.67 21.61 -15.91
N ALA A 633 5.46 20.72 -16.49
CA ALA A 633 5.25 19.28 -16.39
C ALA A 633 6.52 18.59 -15.94
N GLY A 634 6.39 17.70 -14.96
CA GLY A 634 7.44 16.81 -14.52
C GLY A 634 6.97 15.37 -14.50
N GLY A 635 7.83 14.41 -14.84
CA GLY A 635 7.51 13.00 -14.62
C GLY A 635 7.30 12.67 -13.14
N ILE A 636 7.95 13.40 -12.24
CA ILE A 636 7.72 13.31 -10.79
C ILE A 636 6.95 14.54 -10.28
N ILE A 637 7.46 15.75 -10.52
CA ILE A 637 6.86 16.98 -10.01
C ILE A 637 6.78 18.11 -11.05
N GLY A 638 5.62 18.75 -11.18
CA GLY A 638 5.45 19.89 -12.09
C GLY A 638 6.31 21.08 -11.67
N ARG A 639 6.10 21.57 -10.44
CA ARG A 639 6.78 22.77 -9.94
C ARG A 639 7.15 22.71 -8.47
N THR A 640 8.33 23.24 -8.15
CA THR A 640 8.77 23.53 -6.78
C THR A 640 9.08 25.01 -6.65
N ASN A 641 8.46 25.68 -5.67
CA ASN A 641 8.75 27.10 -5.40
C ASN A 641 9.80 27.30 -4.29
N ASN A 642 10.11 26.27 -3.50
CA ASN A 642 10.94 26.33 -2.30
C ASN A 642 11.65 24.98 -2.07
N THR A 643 12.37 24.84 -0.95
CA THR A 643 13.10 23.62 -0.52
C THR A 643 12.24 22.35 -0.61
N LEU A 644 12.71 21.42 -1.44
CA LEU A 644 12.21 20.06 -1.57
C LEU A 644 13.39 19.12 -1.81
N GLU A 645 13.38 17.94 -1.21
CA GLU A 645 14.30 16.86 -1.55
C GLU A 645 13.58 15.85 -2.45
N ILE A 646 14.17 15.53 -3.61
CA ILE A 646 13.67 14.52 -4.54
C ILE A 646 14.74 13.44 -4.66
N THR A 647 14.49 12.24 -4.14
CA THR A 647 15.54 11.23 -3.95
C THR A 647 15.13 9.85 -4.43
N GLY A 648 15.92 9.21 -5.29
CA GLY A 648 15.66 7.82 -5.69
C GLY A 648 14.38 7.62 -6.51
N CYS A 649 13.87 8.67 -7.17
CA CYS A 649 12.63 8.61 -7.94
C CYS A 649 12.88 8.23 -9.40
N THR A 650 11.94 7.51 -10.00
CA THR A 650 12.03 7.05 -11.40
C THR A 650 10.84 7.52 -12.22
N ASN A 651 11.11 8.10 -13.39
CA ASN A 651 10.11 8.36 -14.41
C ASN A 651 10.34 7.52 -15.67
N SER A 652 9.33 6.75 -16.05
CA SER A 652 9.26 5.99 -17.30
C SER A 652 8.02 6.34 -18.15
N GLY A 653 7.15 7.21 -17.65
CA GLY A 653 6.04 7.78 -18.42
C GLY A 653 6.47 9.01 -19.24
N ALA A 654 6.06 9.08 -20.51
CA ALA A 654 6.46 10.19 -21.39
C ALA A 654 5.94 11.54 -20.87
N VAL A 655 6.77 12.58 -20.97
CA VAL A 655 6.42 13.95 -20.58
C VAL A 655 6.34 14.79 -21.84
N SER A 656 5.16 15.30 -22.19
CA SER A 656 5.02 16.07 -23.43
C SER A 656 3.97 17.18 -23.41
N SER A 657 4.09 18.10 -24.36
CA SER A 657 3.02 19.04 -24.73
C SER A 657 3.07 19.32 -26.24
N ASP A 658 1.92 19.55 -26.87
CA ASP A 658 1.84 19.79 -28.32
C ASP A 658 1.32 21.19 -28.72
N LYS A 659 0.78 22.02 -27.79
CA LYS A 659 0.06 23.27 -28.14
C LYS A 659 -0.01 24.41 -27.09
N ILE A 660 0.80 24.43 -26.02
CA ILE A 660 0.65 25.43 -24.94
C ILE A 660 1.70 26.55 -24.97
N SER A 661 1.28 27.71 -24.46
CA SER A 661 2.08 28.87 -24.09
C SER A 661 3.07 28.59 -22.96
N LEU A 662 4.38 28.66 -23.24
CA LEU A 662 5.49 28.69 -22.27
C LEU A 662 5.55 27.48 -21.33
N ASP A 663 6.03 26.36 -21.86
CA ASP A 663 6.11 25.11 -21.11
C ASP A 663 7.54 24.83 -20.62
N TYR A 664 7.64 24.41 -19.37
CA TYR A 664 8.85 23.86 -18.75
C TYR A 664 8.65 22.36 -18.51
N LEU A 665 9.26 21.52 -19.35
CA LEU A 665 9.08 20.06 -19.31
C LEU A 665 10.32 19.35 -18.75
N GLY A 666 10.20 18.70 -17.60
CA GLY A 666 11.27 17.90 -17.00
C GLY A 666 10.93 16.42 -16.95
N GLY A 667 11.89 15.54 -17.20
CA GLY A 667 11.68 14.10 -16.96
C GLY A 667 11.44 13.79 -15.47
N ILE A 668 12.04 14.57 -14.56
CA ILE A 668 11.74 14.52 -13.11
C ILE A 668 10.96 15.77 -12.68
N ALA A 669 11.49 16.96 -12.95
CA ALA A 669 10.93 18.22 -12.44
C ALA A 669 10.76 19.29 -13.54
N GLY A 670 9.56 19.82 -13.73
CA GLY A 670 9.34 20.90 -14.70
C GLY A 670 10.07 22.19 -14.29
N TYR A 671 9.64 22.79 -13.19
CA TYR A 671 10.23 24.03 -12.67
C TYR A 671 10.77 23.84 -11.26
N VAL A 672 12.03 24.22 -11.06
CA VAL A 672 12.73 24.10 -9.78
C VAL A 672 13.20 25.47 -9.30
N ASN A 673 12.93 25.80 -8.04
CA ASN A 673 13.40 27.05 -7.42
C ASN A 673 14.37 26.78 -6.25
N SER A 674 14.77 27.85 -5.56
CA SER A 674 15.82 27.80 -4.53
C SER A 674 15.55 26.79 -3.41
N GLY A 675 16.58 26.00 -3.08
CA GLY A 675 16.61 25.08 -1.94
C GLY A 675 16.32 23.63 -2.31
N THR A 676 15.99 23.34 -3.57
CA THR A 676 15.70 21.96 -4.01
C THR A 676 16.97 21.16 -4.26
N VAL A 677 16.96 19.90 -3.82
CA VAL A 677 18.00 18.90 -4.07
C VAL A 677 17.35 17.72 -4.82
N ILE A 678 17.93 17.33 -5.95
CA ILE A 678 17.51 16.15 -6.72
C ILE A 678 18.67 15.15 -6.70
N THR A 679 18.47 13.95 -6.19
CA THR A 679 19.55 12.98 -6.02
C THR A 679 19.14 11.57 -6.38
N GLY A 680 19.99 10.82 -7.09
CA GLY A 680 19.73 9.40 -7.37
C GLY A 680 18.47 9.14 -8.21
N CYS A 681 18.01 10.11 -9.00
CA CYS A 681 16.78 10.02 -9.77
C CYS A 681 17.05 9.60 -11.22
N ALA A 682 16.11 8.86 -11.83
CA ALA A 682 16.25 8.34 -13.18
C ALA A 682 15.05 8.73 -14.07
N ASN A 683 15.32 9.24 -15.27
CA ASN A 683 14.33 9.42 -16.32
C ASN A 683 14.66 8.52 -17.52
N THR A 684 13.78 7.56 -17.82
CA THR A 684 13.90 6.68 -18.98
C THR A 684 12.93 7.05 -20.11
N ALA A 685 12.02 8.00 -19.87
CA ALA A 685 10.98 8.37 -20.81
C ALA A 685 11.35 9.59 -21.65
N ASP A 686 10.77 9.67 -22.84
CA ASP A 686 10.96 10.84 -23.70
C ASP A 686 10.32 12.10 -23.09
N VAL A 687 11.05 13.21 -23.19
CA VAL A 687 10.62 14.55 -22.83
C VAL A 687 10.51 15.38 -24.10
N THR A 688 9.29 15.67 -24.53
CA THR A 688 9.03 16.26 -25.86
C THR A 688 8.15 17.49 -25.79
N LEU A 689 8.73 18.63 -26.18
CA LEU A 689 8.01 19.90 -26.35
C LEU A 689 7.84 20.19 -27.85
N ASP A 690 6.62 20.09 -28.38
CA ASP A 690 6.32 20.50 -29.74
C ASP A 690 5.31 21.66 -29.71
N LEU A 691 5.69 22.85 -30.15
CA LEU A 691 4.80 24.03 -30.13
C LEU A 691 4.25 24.40 -31.52
N GLY A 692 4.52 23.60 -32.55
CA GLY A 692 4.03 23.85 -33.91
C GLY A 692 4.32 25.28 -34.41
N THR A 693 3.40 25.86 -35.20
CA THR A 693 3.52 27.18 -35.86
C THR A 693 3.02 28.37 -35.03
N SER A 694 2.61 28.13 -33.79
CA SER A 694 1.77 29.04 -33.02
C SER A 694 2.58 29.97 -32.10
N ARG A 695 2.53 31.27 -32.42
CA ARG A 695 2.89 32.47 -31.63
C ARG A 695 4.37 32.83 -31.50
N THR A 696 4.63 34.13 -31.71
CA THR A 696 5.88 34.83 -31.38
C THR A 696 5.82 35.29 -29.92
N TYR A 697 6.82 34.95 -29.11
CA TYR A 697 6.93 35.42 -27.73
C TYR A 697 7.83 36.65 -27.63
N SER A 698 7.31 37.70 -26.99
CA SER A 698 8.06 38.90 -26.59
C SER A 698 7.92 39.05 -25.08
N GLY A 699 8.93 38.66 -24.28
CA GLY A 699 8.80 38.77 -22.82
C GLY A 699 9.81 38.07 -21.91
N GLY A 700 11.02 37.71 -22.37
CA GLY A 700 12.08 37.17 -21.49
C GLY A 700 11.90 35.74 -20.96
N ASN A 701 10.75 35.10 -21.20
CA ASN A 701 10.48 33.69 -20.85
C ASN A 701 11.17 32.72 -21.83
N ARG A 702 11.62 31.55 -21.33
CA ARG A 702 12.54 30.63 -22.03
C ARG A 702 12.00 29.20 -22.02
N PRO A 703 11.12 28.81 -22.97
CA PRO A 703 10.56 27.46 -23.00
C PRO A 703 11.67 26.41 -23.17
N GLY A 704 11.49 25.25 -22.54
CA GLY A 704 12.54 24.25 -22.48
C GLY A 704 12.08 22.83 -22.18
N ALA A 705 13.00 21.89 -22.38
CA ALA A 705 12.86 20.50 -22.03
C ALA A 705 14.18 19.99 -21.42
N GLY A 706 14.09 19.37 -20.25
CA GLY A 706 15.23 18.80 -19.54
C GLY A 706 14.99 17.34 -19.19
N GLY A 707 15.98 16.47 -19.36
CA GLY A 707 15.83 15.05 -19.01
C GLY A 707 15.61 14.83 -17.50
N ILE A 708 16.17 15.69 -16.64
CA ILE A 708 15.87 15.71 -15.20
C ILE A 708 15.04 16.95 -14.85
N ALA A 709 15.58 18.15 -15.04
CA ALA A 709 14.89 19.39 -14.71
C ALA A 709 14.83 20.34 -15.91
N CYS A 710 13.69 20.96 -16.20
CA CYS A 710 13.70 21.97 -17.27
C CYS A 710 14.36 23.27 -16.80
N TYR A 711 13.79 23.90 -15.79
CA TYR A 711 14.25 25.20 -15.30
C TYR A 711 14.72 25.11 -13.85
N THR A 712 15.88 25.70 -13.56
CA THR A 712 16.38 25.85 -12.19
C THR A 712 16.63 27.33 -11.86
N GLY A 713 15.93 27.84 -10.84
CA GLY A 713 16.14 29.15 -10.22
C GLY A 713 16.69 29.03 -8.80
N GLY A 714 17.26 30.11 -8.25
CA GLY A 714 17.81 30.11 -6.89
C GLY A 714 19.03 29.18 -6.74
N THR A 715 19.23 28.54 -5.58
CA THR A 715 20.29 27.53 -5.40
C THR A 715 19.73 26.12 -5.52
N VAL A 716 20.24 25.33 -6.47
CA VAL A 716 19.77 23.96 -6.76
C VAL A 716 20.96 23.02 -6.91
N THR A 717 20.79 21.80 -6.39
CA THR A 717 21.77 20.71 -6.52
C THR A 717 21.11 19.52 -7.22
N ILE A 718 21.77 18.98 -8.25
CA ILE A 718 21.36 17.73 -8.93
C ILE A 718 22.56 16.79 -8.95
N GLU A 719 22.44 15.63 -8.31
CA GLU A 719 23.53 14.68 -8.16
C GLU A 719 23.12 13.24 -8.43
N ASP A 720 24.04 12.44 -8.97
CA ASP A 720 23.84 11.01 -9.18
C ASP A 720 22.55 10.68 -9.97
N CYS A 721 22.11 11.56 -10.87
CA CYS A 721 20.89 11.38 -11.66
C CYS A 721 21.20 10.90 -13.08
N GLU A 722 20.26 10.14 -13.66
CA GLU A 722 20.40 9.54 -14.97
C GLU A 722 19.24 9.90 -15.90
N ASN A 723 19.55 10.29 -17.14
CA ASN A 723 18.58 10.43 -18.21
C ASN A 723 18.94 9.49 -19.37
N SER A 724 18.03 8.60 -19.76
CA SER A 724 18.14 7.77 -20.97
C SER A 724 17.05 8.05 -22.00
N GLY A 725 16.00 8.78 -21.62
CA GLY A 725 14.93 9.20 -22.54
C GLY A 725 15.38 10.33 -23.48
N ALA A 726 14.81 10.39 -24.68
CA ALA A 726 15.13 11.44 -25.63
C ALA A 726 14.52 12.78 -25.17
N VAL A 727 15.31 13.85 -25.25
CA VAL A 727 14.87 15.22 -24.94
C VAL A 727 14.76 15.99 -26.24
N SER A 728 13.56 16.43 -26.60
CA SER A 728 13.34 17.12 -27.87
C SER A 728 12.45 18.36 -27.73
N ILE A 729 12.82 19.39 -28.48
CA ILE A 729 12.07 20.64 -28.57
C ILE A 729 11.91 21.01 -30.05
N THR A 730 10.69 21.33 -30.46
CA THR A 730 10.37 21.84 -31.79
C THR A 730 9.47 23.07 -31.67
N ILE A 731 9.98 24.26 -32.05
CA ILE A 731 9.25 25.53 -31.90
C ILE A 731 9.42 26.41 -33.14
N SER A 732 8.33 26.79 -33.82
CA SER A 732 8.47 27.58 -35.06
C SER A 732 8.78 29.07 -34.84
N LYS A 733 8.43 29.68 -33.69
CA LYS A 733 8.48 31.14 -33.49
C LYS A 733 8.82 31.58 -32.05
N SER A 734 9.95 31.15 -31.47
CA SER A 734 10.41 31.69 -30.18
C SER A 734 11.83 32.22 -30.28
N ASP A 735 12.08 33.34 -29.62
CA ASP A 735 13.42 33.74 -29.23
C ASP A 735 13.75 32.93 -27.95
N GLN A 736 14.93 32.33 -27.83
CA GLN A 736 15.49 31.81 -26.55
C GLN A 736 14.96 30.47 -25.99
N CYS A 737 14.91 29.39 -26.79
CA CYS A 737 14.61 28.04 -26.29
C CYS A 737 15.86 27.21 -25.93
N ALA A 738 15.73 26.24 -25.01
CA ALA A 738 16.84 25.36 -24.64
C ALA A 738 16.41 23.93 -24.32
N ALA A 739 17.16 22.95 -24.83
CA ALA A 739 17.05 21.52 -24.51
C ALA A 739 18.30 21.06 -23.76
N GLY A 740 18.13 20.26 -22.71
CA GLY A 740 19.25 19.73 -21.92
C GLY A 740 19.06 18.27 -21.54
N GLY A 741 20.09 17.45 -21.67
CA GLY A 741 20.01 16.05 -21.24
C GLY A 741 19.76 15.89 -19.74
N ILE A 742 20.27 16.80 -18.91
CA ILE A 742 19.95 16.88 -17.47
C ILE A 742 19.13 18.14 -17.18
N VAL A 743 19.66 19.32 -17.48
CA VAL A 743 18.99 20.62 -17.22
C VAL A 743 18.82 21.44 -18.49
N ALA A 744 17.62 21.95 -18.76
CA ALA A 744 17.40 22.79 -19.94
C ALA A 744 17.98 24.20 -19.77
N THR A 745 17.62 24.91 -18.69
CA THR A 745 18.07 26.28 -18.41
C THR A 745 18.29 26.51 -16.92
N THR A 746 19.33 27.27 -16.59
CA THR A 746 19.55 27.78 -15.23
C THR A 746 19.69 29.29 -15.19
N GLU A 747 18.92 29.91 -14.29
CA GLU A 747 19.01 31.32 -13.89
C GLU A 747 19.38 31.45 -12.41
N GLY A 748 19.98 30.40 -11.82
CA GLY A 748 20.35 30.32 -10.42
C GLY A 748 21.81 29.93 -10.20
N THR A 749 22.15 29.57 -8.96
CA THR A 749 23.34 28.79 -8.65
C THR A 749 23.00 27.32 -8.80
N LEU A 750 23.63 26.64 -9.76
CA LEU A 750 23.39 25.23 -10.04
C LEU A 750 24.65 24.41 -9.78
N THR A 751 24.50 23.33 -9.01
CA THR A 751 25.51 22.29 -8.84
C THR A 751 25.06 21.02 -9.55
N LEU A 752 25.88 20.50 -10.46
CA LEU A 752 25.69 19.23 -11.15
C LEU A 752 26.86 18.30 -10.82
N SER A 753 26.61 17.20 -10.13
CA SER A 753 27.67 16.20 -9.83
C SER A 753 27.26 14.80 -10.25
N ARG A 754 28.15 14.06 -10.92
CA ARG A 754 27.98 12.61 -11.19
C ARG A 754 26.67 12.27 -11.93
N ASN A 755 26.16 13.16 -12.77
CA ASN A 755 24.96 12.90 -13.57
C ASN A 755 25.30 12.30 -14.94
N THR A 756 24.42 11.45 -15.46
CA THR A 756 24.61 10.79 -16.77
C THR A 756 23.46 11.07 -17.71
N ASN A 757 23.75 11.53 -18.93
CA ASN A 757 22.80 11.57 -20.04
C ASN A 757 23.21 10.59 -21.13
N SER A 758 22.34 9.66 -21.49
CA SER A 758 22.47 8.76 -22.65
C SER A 758 21.39 8.98 -23.70
N GLY A 759 20.30 9.68 -23.35
CA GLY A 759 19.24 10.06 -24.29
C GLY A 759 19.70 11.13 -25.28
N SER A 760 19.16 11.10 -26.50
CA SER A 760 19.45 12.14 -27.49
C SER A 760 18.86 13.48 -27.08
N VAL A 761 19.54 14.58 -27.40
CA VAL A 761 19.09 15.95 -27.08
C VAL A 761 18.94 16.74 -28.38
N THR A 762 17.72 17.19 -28.69
CA THR A 762 17.43 17.92 -29.93
C THR A 762 16.71 19.23 -29.66
N SER A 763 17.22 20.33 -30.22
CA SER A 763 16.53 21.63 -30.25
C SER A 763 16.32 22.12 -31.68
N THR A 764 15.07 22.25 -32.09
CA THR A 764 14.67 22.72 -33.42
C THR A 764 13.88 24.01 -33.29
N SER A 765 14.32 25.09 -33.93
CA SER A 765 13.52 26.33 -33.96
C SER A 765 13.54 27.12 -35.26
N GLY A 766 12.43 27.82 -35.54
CA GLY A 766 12.31 28.71 -36.69
C GLY A 766 12.86 30.14 -36.51
N ASN A 767 13.44 30.48 -35.35
CA ASN A 767 13.95 31.84 -35.06
C ASN A 767 15.34 31.81 -34.35
N GLN A 768 15.78 32.96 -33.83
CA GLN A 768 17.10 33.18 -33.22
C GLN A 768 17.17 32.69 -31.75
N ASP A 769 18.39 32.44 -31.25
CA ASP A 769 18.77 31.95 -29.91
C ASP A 769 18.17 30.59 -29.48
N LYS A 770 18.83 29.49 -29.87
CA LYS A 770 18.48 28.13 -29.44
C LYS A 770 19.69 27.35 -28.96
N ALA A 771 19.51 26.57 -27.90
CA ALA A 771 20.58 25.79 -27.30
C ALA A 771 20.18 24.33 -27.06
N ALA A 772 21.04 23.40 -27.47
CA ALA A 772 20.98 22.00 -27.08
C ALA A 772 22.28 21.66 -26.35
N GLY A 773 22.16 21.11 -25.15
CA GLY A 773 23.30 20.69 -24.33
C GLY A 773 23.16 19.26 -23.85
N GLY A 774 24.20 18.44 -24.00
CA GLY A 774 24.17 17.05 -23.52
C GLY A 774 23.95 16.94 -22.01
N ILE A 775 24.41 17.93 -21.24
CA ILE A 775 24.08 18.05 -19.81
C ILE A 775 23.20 19.28 -19.56
N LEU A 776 23.66 20.47 -19.97
CA LEU A 776 22.99 21.75 -19.70
C LEU A 776 22.71 22.51 -20.99
N GLY A 777 21.44 22.79 -21.29
CA GLY A 777 21.08 23.57 -22.48
C GLY A 777 21.63 25.00 -22.42
N ARG A 778 21.25 25.77 -21.41
CA ARG A 778 21.66 27.18 -21.27
C ARG A 778 22.06 27.55 -19.83
N ALA A 779 23.25 28.11 -19.69
CA ALA A 779 23.80 28.63 -18.45
C ALA A 779 23.77 30.16 -18.45
N MET A 780 23.15 30.78 -17.44
CA MET A 780 23.05 32.24 -17.33
C MET A 780 23.57 32.82 -16.02
N ARG A 781 23.96 31.95 -15.09
CA ARG A 781 24.43 32.32 -13.76
C ARG A 781 25.55 31.39 -13.31
N THR A 782 25.65 31.08 -12.02
CA THR A 782 26.76 30.30 -11.47
C THR A 782 26.47 28.82 -11.66
N VAL A 783 27.37 28.10 -12.33
CA VAL A 783 27.26 26.66 -12.53
C VAL A 783 28.56 25.98 -12.09
N THR A 784 28.43 24.96 -11.25
CA THR A 784 29.52 24.05 -10.89
C THR A 784 29.19 22.65 -11.39
N MET A 785 30.06 22.07 -12.20
CA MET A 785 29.89 20.73 -12.77
C MET A 785 31.07 19.84 -12.41
N THR A 786 30.80 18.66 -11.86
CA THR A 786 31.84 17.68 -11.52
C THR A 786 31.45 16.26 -11.95
N GLY A 787 32.29 15.59 -12.74
CA GLY A 787 32.10 14.18 -13.11
C GLY A 787 30.77 13.83 -13.80
N ASN A 788 30.20 14.73 -14.61
CA ASN A 788 28.97 14.45 -15.37
C ASN A 788 29.31 13.89 -16.77
N THR A 789 28.53 12.93 -17.23
CA THR A 789 28.78 12.20 -18.49
C THR A 789 27.62 12.36 -19.46
N ASN A 790 27.92 12.71 -20.71
CA ASN A 790 26.98 12.68 -21.83
C ASN A 790 27.46 11.68 -22.90
N THR A 791 26.67 10.64 -23.14
CA THR A 791 26.80 9.70 -24.26
C THR A 791 25.64 9.80 -25.26
N GLY A 792 24.70 10.72 -25.04
CA GLY A 792 23.61 11.01 -25.95
C GLY A 792 24.02 11.98 -27.07
N ALA A 793 23.55 11.72 -28.29
CA ALA A 793 23.79 12.63 -29.42
C ALA A 793 23.10 13.99 -29.19
N VAL A 794 23.81 15.08 -29.45
CA VAL A 794 23.29 16.45 -29.27
C VAL A 794 23.12 17.13 -30.62
N SER A 795 21.92 17.63 -30.89
CA SER A 795 21.58 18.27 -32.17
C SER A 795 20.84 19.59 -32.00
N ALA A 796 21.21 20.60 -32.79
CA ALA A 796 20.47 21.85 -32.89
C ALA A 796 20.19 22.20 -34.37
N TYR A 797 18.93 22.53 -34.67
CA TYR A 797 18.44 22.80 -36.03
C TYR A 797 17.76 24.17 -36.12
N GLY A 798 18.05 24.93 -37.17
CA GLY A 798 17.44 26.23 -37.47
C GLY A 798 16.77 26.30 -38.83
N ALA A 799 15.87 27.28 -39.01
CA ALA A 799 15.26 27.58 -40.31
C ALA A 799 16.26 28.24 -41.29
N ASP A 800 16.09 27.94 -42.58
CA ASP A 800 16.88 28.52 -43.67
C ASP A 800 16.70 30.05 -43.74
N GLY A 801 17.80 30.81 -43.87
CA GLY A 801 17.77 32.26 -44.16
C GLY A 801 17.94 33.23 -42.99
N PHE A 802 18.25 32.77 -41.77
CA PHE A 802 18.56 33.62 -40.61
C PHE A 802 20.07 33.67 -40.27
N ASP A 803 20.51 34.67 -39.49
CA ASP A 803 21.87 34.70 -38.90
C ASP A 803 22.04 33.48 -37.99
N ASN A 804 22.88 32.57 -38.44
CA ASN A 804 22.91 31.16 -38.05
C ASN A 804 23.88 30.89 -36.89
N ASP A 805 24.60 31.90 -36.40
CA ASP A 805 25.45 31.80 -35.20
C ASP A 805 24.66 31.49 -33.91
N ASN A 806 23.34 31.62 -33.96
CA ASN A 806 22.45 31.43 -32.82
C ASN A 806 21.78 30.04 -32.78
N VAL A 807 22.33 29.05 -33.50
CA VAL A 807 21.98 27.62 -33.40
C VAL A 807 23.11 26.90 -32.67
N MET A 808 22.90 26.51 -31.41
CA MET A 808 23.99 26.16 -30.49
C MET A 808 23.85 24.70 -30.03
N ALA A 809 24.78 23.84 -30.45
CA ALA A 809 24.85 22.44 -30.00
C ALA A 809 26.13 22.20 -29.20
N GLY A 810 25.98 21.84 -27.93
CA GLY A 810 27.07 21.65 -26.98
C GLY A 810 27.09 20.24 -26.40
N GLY A 811 28.23 19.56 -26.45
CA GLY A 811 28.34 18.21 -25.89
C GLY A 811 28.11 18.16 -24.36
N LEU A 812 28.54 19.20 -23.64
CA LEU A 812 28.18 19.42 -22.23
C LEU A 812 27.20 20.58 -22.07
N ILE A 813 27.58 21.79 -22.52
CA ILE A 813 26.78 23.01 -22.36
C ILE A 813 26.40 23.61 -23.72
N GLY A 814 25.12 23.78 -24.02
CA GLY A 814 24.69 24.41 -25.28
C GLY A 814 25.14 25.87 -25.40
N LEU A 815 24.70 26.71 -24.47
CA LEU A 815 24.97 28.15 -24.45
C LEU A 815 25.43 28.62 -23.07
N ILE A 816 26.52 29.37 -23.04
CA ILE A 816 26.94 30.19 -21.89
C ILE A 816 26.60 31.65 -22.21
N ASP A 817 25.63 32.19 -21.49
CA ASP A 817 25.09 33.53 -21.72
C ASP A 817 25.59 34.52 -20.65
N GLY A 818 25.99 35.73 -21.06
CA GLY A 818 26.49 36.79 -20.16
C GLY A 818 25.42 37.45 -19.28
N GLY A 819 24.16 37.05 -19.41
CA GLY A 819 23.04 37.51 -18.60
C GLY A 819 22.59 38.95 -18.92
N ALA A 820 21.31 39.23 -18.67
CA ALA A 820 20.82 40.59 -18.50
C ALA A 820 20.76 40.88 -16.98
N ALA A 821 21.24 42.05 -16.57
CA ALA A 821 21.30 42.57 -15.19
C ALA A 821 22.48 42.08 -14.29
N ASN A 822 23.49 42.94 -14.19
CA ASN A 822 24.32 43.24 -13.02
C ASN A 822 25.08 42.12 -12.27
N VAL A 823 25.09 40.87 -12.73
CA VAL A 823 25.85 39.77 -12.08
C VAL A 823 26.51 38.88 -13.13
N PRO A 824 27.82 38.57 -13.02
CA PRO A 824 28.52 37.74 -13.99
C PRO A 824 28.11 36.27 -13.95
N THR A 825 28.06 35.64 -15.13
CA THR A 825 27.97 34.17 -15.30
C THR A 825 29.33 33.54 -15.01
N ILE A 826 29.38 32.58 -14.09
CA ILE A 826 30.62 31.90 -13.66
C ILE A 826 30.41 30.39 -13.81
N ILE A 827 31.21 29.77 -14.68
CA ILE A 827 31.15 28.33 -14.96
C ILE A 827 32.45 27.68 -14.47
N THR A 828 32.32 26.65 -13.64
CA THR A 828 33.43 25.79 -13.21
C THR A 828 33.11 24.35 -13.53
N VAL A 829 33.88 23.72 -14.42
CA VAL A 829 33.74 22.32 -14.80
C VAL A 829 35.04 21.59 -14.46
N ALA A 830 34.95 20.48 -13.72
CA ALA A 830 36.12 19.72 -13.29
C ALA A 830 35.90 18.20 -13.32
N GLY A 831 36.96 17.44 -13.64
CA GLY A 831 37.00 15.98 -13.55
C GLY A 831 36.54 15.24 -14.81
N ASP A 832 36.34 13.92 -14.69
CA ASP A 832 35.99 12.96 -15.75
C ASP A 832 34.62 13.25 -16.39
N MET A 833 34.57 14.31 -17.18
CA MET A 833 33.46 14.64 -18.06
C MET A 833 33.65 13.86 -19.36
N ALA A 834 32.57 13.34 -19.95
CA ALA A 834 32.59 12.77 -21.30
C ALA A 834 31.47 13.40 -22.13
N ALA A 835 31.75 13.71 -23.38
CA ALA A 835 30.78 14.27 -24.33
C ALA A 835 30.95 13.56 -25.67
N CYS A 836 29.83 13.22 -26.32
CA CYS A 836 29.83 12.57 -27.62
C CYS A 836 29.11 13.40 -28.69
N ALA A 837 29.03 12.84 -29.91
CA ALA A 837 28.59 13.44 -31.17
C ALA A 837 27.67 14.67 -31.08
N VAL A 838 28.11 15.78 -31.70
CA VAL A 838 27.41 17.06 -31.73
C VAL A 838 27.16 17.47 -33.17
N LYS A 839 25.93 17.89 -33.47
CA LYS A 839 25.53 18.43 -34.78
C LYS A 839 24.78 19.75 -34.65
N SER A 840 25.22 20.75 -35.39
CA SER A 840 24.49 21.99 -35.63
C SER A 840 24.31 22.17 -37.14
N SER A 841 23.07 22.33 -37.61
CA SER A 841 22.78 22.31 -39.06
C SER A 841 23.34 23.50 -39.83
N VAL A 842 23.47 24.65 -39.17
CA VAL A 842 23.94 25.92 -39.75
C VAL A 842 24.68 26.81 -38.73
N GLY A 843 24.78 26.40 -37.46
CA GLY A 843 25.32 27.23 -36.39
C GLY A 843 26.48 26.60 -35.64
N ARG A 844 26.72 27.06 -34.41
CA ARG A 844 27.92 26.70 -33.65
C ARG A 844 27.79 25.34 -32.97
N ALA A 845 28.89 24.59 -33.00
CA ALA A 845 29.02 23.29 -32.37
C ALA A 845 30.33 23.21 -31.57
N GLY A 846 30.29 22.55 -30.42
CA GLY A 846 31.48 22.29 -29.61
C GLY A 846 31.23 21.23 -28.54
N LEU A 847 32.23 20.40 -28.24
CA LEU A 847 32.06 19.27 -27.30
C LEU A 847 31.94 19.72 -25.85
N LEU A 848 32.67 20.76 -25.44
CA LEU A 848 32.52 21.38 -24.12
C LEU A 848 31.33 22.34 -24.14
N PHE A 849 31.35 23.30 -25.05
CA PHE A 849 30.25 24.24 -25.23
C PHE A 849 30.15 24.80 -26.64
N ALA A 850 28.93 25.15 -27.08
CA ALA A 850 28.73 25.64 -28.44
C ALA A 850 29.06 27.12 -28.59
N ILE A 851 28.60 27.97 -27.67
CA ILE A 851 28.94 29.39 -27.73
C ILE A 851 28.98 29.99 -26.33
N MET A 852 29.91 30.92 -26.16
CA MET A 852 29.92 31.86 -25.06
C MET A 852 29.66 33.25 -25.64
N ASN A 853 28.51 33.85 -25.27
CA ASN A 853 28.10 35.15 -25.80
C ASN A 853 28.55 36.27 -24.86
N GLY A 854 29.33 37.22 -25.37
CA GLY A 854 29.77 38.37 -24.59
C GLY A 854 28.60 39.29 -24.27
N GLY A 855 28.32 39.50 -22.98
CA GLY A 855 27.39 40.53 -22.52
C GLY A 855 27.92 41.95 -22.77
N SER A 856 27.46 42.96 -22.01
CA SER A 856 28.16 44.24 -21.99
C SER A 856 29.60 44.07 -21.46
N ALA A 857 30.52 45.00 -21.76
CA ALA A 857 31.92 44.89 -21.33
C ALA A 857 32.10 44.67 -19.81
N SER A 858 31.11 45.06 -19.00
CA SER A 858 31.09 44.90 -17.54
C SER A 858 30.57 43.54 -17.04
N TYR A 859 29.93 42.71 -17.89
CA TYR A 859 29.27 41.45 -17.51
C TYR A 859 29.61 40.32 -18.49
N GLN A 860 30.90 40.15 -18.79
CA GLN A 860 31.35 39.03 -19.61
C GLN A 860 31.28 37.72 -18.80
N PRO A 861 30.78 36.62 -19.40
CA PRO A 861 30.84 35.30 -18.77
C PRO A 861 32.30 34.87 -18.53
N LYS A 862 32.54 34.14 -17.45
CA LYS A 862 33.82 33.50 -17.13
C LYS A 862 33.62 31.99 -17.04
N ALA A 863 34.47 31.22 -17.71
CA ALA A 863 34.40 29.76 -17.65
C ALA A 863 35.77 29.12 -17.45
N THR A 864 35.82 28.13 -16.56
CA THR A 864 37.01 27.32 -16.28
C THR A 864 36.67 25.85 -16.49
N PHE A 865 37.41 25.17 -17.35
CA PHE A 865 37.31 23.74 -17.61
C PHE A 865 38.63 23.08 -17.23
N THR A 866 38.60 22.12 -16.32
CA THR A 866 39.78 21.43 -15.79
C THR A 866 39.59 19.92 -15.92
N ASP A 867 40.59 19.23 -16.46
CA ASP A 867 40.65 17.75 -16.52
C ASP A 867 39.45 17.09 -17.24
N CYS A 868 38.86 17.77 -18.22
CA CYS A 868 37.71 17.26 -18.99
C CYS A 868 38.15 16.26 -20.07
N ARG A 869 37.32 15.25 -20.35
CA ARG A 869 37.50 14.32 -21.48
C ARG A 869 36.44 14.57 -22.56
N ILE A 870 36.82 14.51 -23.84
CA ILE A 870 35.92 14.74 -24.97
C ILE A 870 36.13 13.70 -26.07
N GLY A 871 35.07 13.32 -26.78
CA GLY A 871 35.16 12.34 -27.86
C GLY A 871 34.00 12.39 -28.84
N GLY A 872 34.01 11.48 -29.82
CA GLY A 872 32.97 11.39 -30.85
C GLY A 872 33.24 12.30 -32.05
N SER A 873 32.18 12.95 -32.56
CA SER A 873 32.24 13.76 -33.78
C SER A 873 31.59 15.14 -33.62
N VAL A 874 32.02 16.10 -34.45
CA VAL A 874 31.45 17.45 -34.49
C VAL A 874 31.09 17.83 -35.92
N GLU A 875 29.88 18.34 -36.11
CA GLU A 875 29.38 18.92 -37.35
C GLU A 875 28.76 20.29 -37.07
N GLY A 876 29.22 21.34 -37.76
CA GLY A 876 28.73 22.71 -37.64
C GLY A 876 29.84 23.75 -37.75
N LYS A 877 29.56 24.98 -37.29
CA LYS A 877 30.56 26.05 -37.15
C LYS A 877 31.39 25.86 -35.89
N VAL A 878 32.71 25.86 -36.05
CA VAL A 878 33.64 25.50 -34.97
C VAL A 878 34.37 26.73 -34.41
N LYS A 879 35.49 26.56 -33.71
CA LYS A 879 36.19 27.60 -32.94
C LYS A 879 36.51 28.87 -33.72
N ASP A 880 37.03 28.72 -34.94
CA ASP A 880 37.44 29.82 -35.82
C ASP A 880 36.29 30.40 -36.67
N GLY A 881 35.08 29.85 -36.53
CA GLY A 881 33.90 30.21 -37.31
C GLY A 881 33.80 29.53 -38.68
N SER A 882 34.75 28.66 -39.04
CA SER A 882 34.65 27.80 -40.22
C SER A 882 33.57 26.73 -40.02
N GLU A 883 32.95 26.30 -41.12
CA GLU A 883 31.90 25.29 -41.14
C GLU A 883 32.43 23.98 -41.69
N THR A 884 32.13 22.87 -41.00
CA THR A 884 32.57 21.53 -41.42
C THR A 884 31.74 21.01 -42.59
N THR A 885 32.37 20.33 -43.55
CA THR A 885 31.67 19.63 -44.64
C THR A 885 31.27 18.20 -44.23
N GLY A 886 30.42 18.09 -43.20
CA GLY A 886 29.99 16.83 -42.58
C GLY A 886 30.69 16.51 -41.25
N PRO A 887 30.37 15.38 -40.60
CA PRO A 887 30.88 15.03 -39.28
C PRO A 887 32.41 14.81 -39.27
N VAL A 888 33.11 15.52 -38.38
CA VAL A 888 34.55 15.35 -38.15
C VAL A 888 34.76 14.55 -36.87
N THR A 889 35.48 13.43 -36.96
CA THR A 889 35.85 12.64 -35.77
C THR A 889 37.01 13.30 -35.02
N ILE A 890 36.93 13.29 -33.69
CA ILE A 890 37.84 14.01 -32.82
C ILE A 890 39.08 13.16 -32.51
N SER A 891 40.24 13.79 -32.55
CA SER A 891 41.54 13.19 -32.27
C SER A 891 42.41 14.18 -31.47
N GLU A 892 43.55 13.72 -30.95
CA GLU A 892 44.48 14.57 -30.21
C GLU A 892 45.00 15.76 -31.04
N GLU A 893 45.08 15.59 -32.36
CA GLU A 893 45.57 16.61 -33.28
C GLU A 893 44.58 17.76 -33.51
N ASN A 894 43.28 17.49 -33.35
CA ASN A 894 42.23 18.41 -33.76
C ASN A 894 41.31 18.88 -32.62
N MET A 895 41.41 18.27 -31.43
CA MET A 895 40.52 18.52 -30.30
C MET A 895 40.39 19.98 -29.87
N ASP A 896 41.45 20.79 -29.97
CA ASP A 896 41.38 22.22 -29.63
C ASP A 896 40.44 23.00 -30.58
N SER A 897 40.41 22.66 -31.86
CA SER A 897 39.58 23.31 -32.87
C SER A 897 38.08 23.03 -32.73
N TYR A 898 37.73 21.90 -32.10
CA TYR A 898 36.36 21.38 -32.03
C TYR A 898 35.80 21.31 -30.59
N SER A 899 36.62 21.56 -29.58
CA SER A 899 36.21 21.51 -28.18
C SER A 899 35.23 22.62 -27.80
N TYR A 900 35.27 23.78 -28.48
CA TYR A 900 34.34 24.89 -28.22
C TYR A 900 34.23 25.85 -29.40
N SER A 901 33.23 26.73 -29.35
CA SER A 901 33.15 27.89 -30.24
C SER A 901 32.81 29.18 -29.47
N TYR A 902 33.21 30.35 -30.00
CA TYR A 902 33.18 31.64 -29.30
C TYR A 902 32.77 32.80 -30.21
N LYS A 903 32.02 33.78 -29.68
CA LYS A 903 31.65 35.03 -30.39
C LYS A 903 32.23 36.25 -29.66
N GLY A 904 33.35 36.79 -30.14
CA GLY A 904 34.05 37.96 -29.56
C GLY A 904 35.46 37.63 -29.02
N ASN A 905 35.87 38.26 -27.91
CA ASN A 905 37.16 38.03 -27.24
C ASN A 905 37.07 36.95 -26.14
N ASN A 906 37.91 35.92 -26.18
CA ASN A 906 37.93 34.75 -25.30
C ASN A 906 38.76 34.90 -24.00
N ALA A 907 39.14 36.13 -23.62
CA ALA A 907 40.03 36.40 -22.48
C ALA A 907 39.55 35.87 -21.10
N ASN A 908 38.27 35.48 -20.97
CA ASN A 908 37.68 34.97 -19.73
C ASN A 908 37.46 33.44 -19.72
N LEU A 909 38.03 32.72 -20.69
CA LEU A 909 37.99 31.26 -20.80
C LEU A 909 39.34 30.66 -20.36
N THR A 910 39.31 29.66 -19.48
CA THR A 910 40.48 28.86 -19.10
C THR A 910 40.17 27.38 -19.31
N ILE A 911 41.01 26.68 -20.09
CA ILE A 911 40.91 25.23 -20.32
C ILE A 911 42.27 24.61 -20.00
N THR A 912 42.30 23.63 -19.09
CA THR A 912 43.52 22.91 -18.69
C THR A 912 43.22 21.42 -18.53
N GLY A 913 44.16 20.54 -18.91
CA GLY A 913 44.00 19.08 -18.71
C GLY A 913 42.98 18.40 -19.65
N LEU A 914 42.72 18.96 -20.84
CA LEU A 914 41.79 18.36 -21.81
C LEU A 914 42.38 17.07 -22.41
N SER A 915 41.61 15.99 -22.45
CA SER A 915 42.02 14.68 -23.00
C SER A 915 40.91 14.00 -23.82
N LEU A 916 41.23 12.93 -24.55
CA LEU A 916 40.23 12.13 -25.29
C LEU A 916 39.52 11.13 -24.37
N THR A 917 38.26 10.83 -24.68
CA THR A 917 37.57 9.64 -24.13
C THR A 917 37.97 8.40 -24.94
N ASP A 918 37.93 7.23 -24.29
CA ASP A 918 38.11 5.93 -24.96
C ASP A 918 37.02 5.62 -25.98
#